data_AF-A0A8T3M0F1-F1
#
_entry.id   AF-A0A8T3M0F1-F1
#
_cell.length_a   1.000
_cell.length_b   1.000
_cell.length_c   1.000
_cell.angle_alpha   90.00
_cell.angle_beta   90.00
_cell.angle_gamma   90.00
#
_symmetry.space_group_name_H-M   'P 1'
#
loop_
_entity.id
_entity.type
_entity.pdbx_description
1 polymer ?
#
loop_
_entity_poly.entity_id
_entity_poly.type
_entity_poly.pdbx_seq_one_letter_code
_entity_poly.pdbx_strand_id
1 'polypeptide(L)'
;MSTLRYSSWDGSQGLPAFDADDVLEALSDDILAEGDVRRALQRLMQRGLSGSRGGDIPGLRGIMERLRAQRQAELERANLDGVLDDVSRRLEQILETERQGIAERVRAAEQRALDAPPGPDQDQARMGEQVTRRTARQRENRLDALPPNLAGRLHGLRDYEFMDDAARDAFTALTDELRQQMLQTYFQGMKEGVERVTPEDLTGIRQMVRDLNALLEKHATGADTTDDFTSFMAQHGRYFPPGISNTDELIEHMHRQASQMASLLNSMSPQMRDELRSLMDDLLRDDRLQIDMARLAGNLQMARPDLPFGEPYPFEGDEPMGLADAMAAIDRQQQYDAMEESLTAARDPDALERVDADALRDLAGDDAIDDLEQLRELTRALEEAGYLDRDGGRLELTPRAARKLGMRALTDIFSRLRREGFGGHALPRPGRGGEPTEETKPYEFGDPFAVDINRTLFNAMARGGIGTPVVIGPEDFEVSRSEETTTSSTVLLLDMSRSMLLRGCSSAAKKVAMALHTLIHTKYPRDRLFVVGFAYYARQLKPESIPTLSPYEFEYGTNLQHALIIARQLLGRSIGGNKEIVVITDGEPTAHVENGQVEFAYPPTLRTVQSTLREVGRCTREGIVINTFMLERSRYLSEFVDLMSRINRGRAFYVEPEHLGEYVLVDYVNKKTKRVA
;
A
#
# COMPACT_ATOMS: atom_id res chain seq x y z
N MET A 1 25.29 16.59 -21.01
CA MET A 1 24.29 17.66 -21.19
C MET A 1 23.12 17.04 -21.94
N SER A 2 22.01 16.79 -21.26
CA SER A 2 20.77 16.37 -21.90
C SER A 2 20.21 17.53 -22.71
N THR A 3 20.08 17.34 -24.02
CA THR A 3 19.48 18.31 -24.94
C THR A 3 17.97 18.26 -24.78
N LEU A 4 17.40 19.22 -24.06
CA LEU A 4 15.95 19.39 -23.92
C LEU A 4 15.41 20.10 -25.17
N ARG A 5 14.48 19.45 -25.88
CA ARG A 5 13.86 19.96 -27.12
C ARG A 5 12.42 20.36 -26.78
N TYR A 6 12.12 21.65 -26.83
CA TYR A 6 10.78 22.17 -26.56
C TYR A 6 9.99 22.26 -27.87
N SER A 7 8.76 21.75 -27.87
CA SER A 7 7.77 21.90 -28.95
C SER A 7 6.53 22.63 -28.43
N SER A 8 5.78 23.25 -29.33
CA SER A 8 4.44 23.76 -29.01
C SER A 8 3.52 22.61 -28.60
N TRP A 9 2.72 22.83 -27.56
CA TRP A 9 1.72 21.88 -27.09
C TRP A 9 0.69 21.60 -28.19
N ASP A 10 0.62 20.36 -28.67
CA ASP A 10 -0.31 19.93 -29.71
C ASP A 10 -1.28 18.84 -29.22
N GLY A 11 -1.22 18.52 -27.91
CA GLY A 11 -2.07 17.53 -27.27
C GLY A 11 -1.65 16.09 -27.54
N SER A 12 -0.57 15.86 -28.32
CA SER A 12 -0.01 14.52 -28.53
C SER A 12 1.09 14.17 -27.51
N GLN A 13 1.54 15.15 -26.70
CA GLN A 13 2.50 14.92 -25.63
C GLN A 13 1.82 14.22 -24.44
N GLY A 14 2.18 12.96 -24.20
CA GLY A 14 1.85 12.29 -22.94
C GLY A 14 2.61 12.93 -21.78
N LEU A 15 1.92 13.68 -20.93
CA LEU A 15 2.49 14.10 -19.66
C LEU A 15 2.48 12.91 -18.70
N PRO A 16 3.55 12.70 -17.91
CA PRO A 16 3.50 11.73 -16.83
C PRO A 16 2.36 12.11 -15.87
N ALA A 17 1.70 11.09 -15.29
CA ALA A 17 0.55 11.29 -14.40
C ALA A 17 0.89 12.16 -13.17
N PHE A 18 2.16 12.19 -12.77
CA PHE A 18 2.70 12.96 -11.65
C PHE A 18 4.12 13.44 -11.94
N ASP A 19 4.59 14.43 -11.17
CA ASP A 19 6.00 14.70 -10.99
C ASP A 19 6.46 14.50 -9.54
N ALA A 20 7.77 14.57 -9.29
CA ALA A 20 8.31 14.42 -7.94
C ALA A 20 7.83 15.50 -6.95
N ASP A 21 7.41 16.68 -7.44
CA ASP A 21 6.85 17.72 -6.59
C ASP A 21 5.44 17.31 -6.12
N ASP A 22 4.60 16.76 -7.00
CA ASP A 22 3.26 16.24 -6.69
C ASP A 22 3.32 15.12 -5.64
N VAL A 23 4.29 14.20 -5.77
CA VAL A 23 4.49 13.10 -4.79
C VAL A 23 4.93 13.66 -3.44
N LEU A 24 5.92 14.55 -3.41
CA LEU A 24 6.37 15.20 -2.17
C LEU A 24 5.24 15.99 -1.52
N GLU A 25 4.36 16.58 -2.34
CA GLU A 25 3.17 17.30 -1.91
C GLU A 25 2.18 16.39 -1.21
N ALA A 26 1.88 15.23 -1.78
CA ALA A 26 0.99 14.25 -1.17
C ALA A 26 1.55 13.63 0.12
N LEU A 27 2.88 13.50 0.24
CA LEU A 27 3.55 12.99 1.43
C LEU A 27 3.67 14.02 2.57
N SER A 28 3.58 15.31 2.24
CA SER A 28 3.87 16.41 3.17
C SER A 28 3.11 16.30 4.49
N ASP A 29 1.81 16.05 4.44
CA ASP A 29 0.98 16.02 5.65
C ASP A 29 1.30 14.81 6.54
N ASP A 30 1.50 13.64 5.93
CA ASP A 30 1.86 12.41 6.65
C ASP A 30 3.26 12.51 7.27
N ILE A 31 4.23 13.06 6.54
CA ILE A 31 5.59 13.32 7.05
C ILE A 31 5.54 14.26 8.25
N LEU A 32 4.78 15.37 8.15
CA LEU A 32 4.70 16.35 9.23
C LEU A 32 4.00 15.78 10.47
N ALA A 33 3.00 14.92 10.28
CA ALA A 33 2.28 14.26 11.37
C ALA A 33 3.18 13.27 12.13
N GLU A 34 3.88 12.38 11.43
CA GLU A 34 4.56 11.23 12.06
C GLU A 34 6.07 11.35 12.17
N GLY A 35 6.69 12.17 11.31
CA GLY A 35 8.14 12.28 11.18
C GLY A 35 8.81 11.11 10.45
N ASP A 36 8.04 10.12 9.98
CA ASP A 36 8.56 8.93 9.29
C ASP A 36 8.16 8.94 7.81
N VAL A 37 9.17 9.14 6.96
CA VAL A 37 9.04 9.18 5.50
C VAL A 37 8.60 7.84 4.93
N ARG A 38 9.12 6.73 5.47
CA ARG A 38 8.80 5.38 4.99
C ARG A 38 7.32 5.07 5.23
N ARG A 39 6.81 5.41 6.41
CA ARG A 39 5.37 5.24 6.73
C ARG A 39 4.48 6.14 5.88
N ALA A 40 4.88 7.39 5.66
CA ALA A 40 4.15 8.29 4.77
C ALA A 40 4.07 7.72 3.34
N LEU A 41 5.19 7.21 2.82
CA LEU A 41 5.26 6.58 1.51
C LEU A 41 4.40 5.32 1.43
N GLN A 42 4.47 4.45 2.44
CA GLN A 42 3.61 3.27 2.54
C GLN A 42 2.12 3.62 2.48
N ARG A 43 1.69 4.67 3.21
CA ARG A 43 0.28 5.13 3.16
C ARG A 43 -0.11 5.66 1.81
N LEU A 44 0.77 6.44 1.18
CA LEU A 44 0.55 6.96 -0.15
C LEU A 44 0.39 5.81 -1.15
N MET A 45 1.26 4.80 -1.11
CA MET A 45 1.16 3.63 -1.98
C MET A 45 -0.10 2.81 -1.74
N GLN A 46 -0.56 2.70 -0.49
CA GLN A 46 -1.83 2.02 -0.17
C GLN A 46 -3.06 2.79 -0.64
N ARG A 47 -3.07 4.11 -0.46
CA ARG A 47 -4.21 4.97 -0.81
C ARG A 47 -4.26 5.31 -2.30
N GLY A 48 -3.11 5.42 -2.95
CA GLY A 48 -2.97 6.04 -4.26
C GLY A 48 -2.73 7.54 -4.18
N LEU A 49 -2.38 8.12 -5.33
CA LEU A 49 -2.12 9.54 -5.52
C LEU A 49 -3.15 10.12 -6.48
N SER A 50 -3.93 11.11 -6.04
CA SER A 50 -4.76 11.88 -6.96
C SER A 50 -3.88 12.86 -7.73
N GLY A 51 -3.74 12.66 -9.04
CA GLY A 51 -2.82 13.44 -9.86
C GLY A 51 -3.36 14.84 -10.17
N SER A 52 -2.48 15.84 -10.15
CA SER A 52 -2.80 17.24 -10.49
C SER A 52 -2.78 17.51 -12.00
N ARG A 53 -2.19 16.60 -12.80
CA ARG A 53 -1.83 16.83 -14.22
C ARG A 53 -2.40 15.86 -15.25
N GLY A 54 -3.19 14.86 -14.86
CA GLY A 54 -3.87 14.03 -15.87
C GLY A 54 -4.28 12.61 -15.53
N GLY A 55 -4.30 12.20 -14.26
CA GLY A 55 -4.85 10.89 -13.88
C GLY A 55 -4.65 10.60 -12.40
N ASP A 56 -5.63 9.94 -11.79
CA ASP A 56 -5.49 9.36 -10.45
C ASP A 56 -4.67 8.08 -10.56
N ILE A 57 -3.64 7.94 -9.72
CA ILE A 57 -2.88 6.69 -9.56
C ILE A 57 -3.61 5.87 -8.51
N PRO A 58 -4.22 4.74 -8.87
CA PRO A 58 -4.83 3.84 -7.91
C PRO A 58 -3.75 3.31 -6.95
N GLY A 59 -4.08 3.25 -5.67
CA GLY A 59 -3.19 2.62 -4.70
C GLY A 59 -3.20 1.10 -4.84
N LEU A 60 -2.37 0.43 -4.05
CA LEU A 60 -2.42 -1.03 -3.87
C LEU A 60 -3.82 -1.54 -3.52
N ARG A 61 -4.64 -0.72 -2.83
CA ARG A 61 -6.05 -1.04 -2.59
C ARG A 61 -6.86 -1.19 -3.88
N GLY A 62 -6.63 -0.32 -4.86
CA GLY A 62 -7.32 -0.39 -6.15
C GLY A 62 -6.94 -1.65 -6.94
N ILE A 63 -5.64 -1.99 -6.95
CA ILE A 63 -5.15 -3.25 -7.56
C ILE A 63 -5.79 -4.46 -6.85
N MET A 64 -5.80 -4.47 -5.52
CA MET A 64 -6.42 -5.53 -4.72
C MET A 64 -7.93 -5.65 -4.95
N GLU A 65 -8.64 -4.52 -5.06
CA GLU A 65 -10.07 -4.51 -5.36
C GLU A 65 -10.34 -5.07 -6.75
N ARG A 66 -9.53 -4.73 -7.76
CA ARG A 66 -9.62 -5.33 -9.11
C ARG A 66 -9.36 -6.83 -9.08
N LEU A 67 -8.29 -7.26 -8.41
CA LEU A 67 -7.93 -8.67 -8.27
C LEU A 67 -9.07 -9.47 -7.64
N ARG A 68 -9.65 -8.96 -6.54
CA ARG A 68 -10.80 -9.57 -5.86
C ARG A 68 -12.06 -9.57 -6.72
N ALA A 69 -12.30 -8.52 -7.50
CA ALA A 69 -13.44 -8.46 -8.41
C ALA A 69 -13.33 -9.49 -9.54
N GLN A 70 -12.14 -9.67 -10.13
CA GLN A 70 -11.89 -10.70 -11.13
C GLN A 70 -12.05 -12.11 -10.53
N ARG A 71 -11.44 -12.35 -9.37
CA ARG A 71 -11.59 -13.60 -8.63
C ARG A 71 -13.06 -13.94 -8.38
N GLN A 72 -13.83 -12.99 -7.87
CA GLN A 72 -15.26 -13.17 -7.58
C GLN A 72 -16.06 -13.47 -8.85
N ALA A 73 -15.80 -12.74 -9.94
CA ALA A 73 -16.48 -12.95 -11.21
C ALA A 73 -16.20 -14.35 -11.81
N GLU A 74 -15.04 -14.94 -11.57
CA GLU A 74 -14.76 -16.32 -11.96
C GLU A 74 -15.52 -17.34 -11.11
N LEU A 75 -15.50 -17.18 -9.78
CA LEU A 75 -16.22 -18.04 -8.84
C LEU A 75 -17.74 -18.03 -9.07
N GLU A 76 -18.29 -16.89 -9.48
CA GLU A 76 -19.72 -16.72 -9.79
C GLU A 76 -20.15 -17.31 -11.15
N ARG A 77 -19.21 -17.61 -12.06
CA ARG A 77 -19.53 -18.22 -13.37
C ARG A 77 -19.40 -19.73 -13.34
N ALA A 78 -18.34 -20.21 -12.71
CA ALA A 78 -17.92 -21.59 -12.70
C ALA A 78 -18.74 -22.46 -11.74
N ASN A 79 -19.13 -23.66 -12.19
CA ASN A 79 -19.77 -24.68 -11.35
C ASN A 79 -18.97 -26.00 -11.36
N LEU A 80 -18.62 -26.49 -10.18
CA LEU A 80 -17.89 -27.76 -9.98
C LEU A 80 -18.80 -28.99 -9.86
N ASP A 81 -20.09 -28.82 -9.62
CA ASP A 81 -21.03 -29.93 -9.47
C ASP A 81 -21.44 -30.55 -10.82
N GLY A 82 -21.09 -29.92 -11.95
CA GLY A 82 -21.35 -30.45 -13.30
C GLY A 82 -20.18 -31.21 -13.93
N VAL A 83 -19.11 -31.51 -13.18
CA VAL A 83 -17.85 -32.06 -13.72
C VAL A 83 -18.03 -33.40 -14.44
N LEU A 84 -19.00 -34.21 -14.00
CA LEU A 84 -19.30 -35.51 -14.58
C LEU A 84 -20.52 -35.50 -15.50
N ASP A 85 -21.13 -34.34 -15.77
CA ASP A 85 -22.35 -34.24 -16.58
C ASP A 85 -22.10 -34.69 -18.01
N ASP A 86 -20.95 -34.35 -18.59
CA ASP A 86 -20.62 -34.79 -19.94
C ASP A 86 -20.51 -36.32 -20.04
N VAL A 87 -19.87 -36.92 -19.04
CA VAL A 87 -19.70 -38.37 -18.95
C VAL A 87 -21.05 -39.06 -18.77
N SER A 88 -21.89 -38.51 -17.89
CA SER A 88 -23.25 -38.99 -17.65
C SER A 88 -24.10 -38.93 -18.92
N ARG A 89 -24.08 -37.81 -19.66
CA ARG A 89 -24.81 -37.66 -20.94
C ARG A 89 -24.32 -38.66 -22.00
N ARG A 90 -23.01 -38.83 -22.15
CA ARG A 90 -22.43 -39.79 -23.11
C ARG A 90 -22.80 -41.23 -22.75
N LEU A 91 -22.81 -41.57 -21.46
CA LEU A 91 -23.23 -42.88 -20.98
C LEU A 91 -24.72 -43.14 -21.25
N GLU A 92 -25.58 -42.14 -21.03
CA GLU A 92 -27.00 -42.23 -21.35
C GLU A 92 -27.23 -42.45 -22.84
N GLN A 93 -26.49 -41.75 -23.71
CA GLN A 93 -26.54 -41.97 -25.15
C GLN A 93 -26.13 -43.40 -25.56
N ILE A 94 -25.11 -43.97 -24.90
CA ILE A 94 -24.70 -45.37 -25.11
C ILE A 94 -25.81 -46.34 -24.69
N LEU A 95 -26.43 -46.10 -23.53
CA LEU A 95 -27.55 -46.90 -23.04
C LEU A 95 -28.77 -46.84 -23.97
N GLU A 96 -29.08 -45.66 -24.52
CA GLU A 96 -30.13 -45.50 -25.51
C GLU A 96 -29.82 -46.26 -26.81
N THR A 97 -28.58 -46.19 -27.28
CA THR A 97 -28.12 -46.91 -28.48
C THR A 97 -28.25 -48.42 -28.30
N GLU A 98 -27.86 -48.95 -27.14
CA GLU A 98 -28.03 -50.39 -26.83
C GLU A 98 -29.51 -50.77 -26.77
N ARG A 99 -30.37 -49.96 -26.13
CA ARG A 99 -31.83 -50.20 -26.09
C ARG A 99 -32.44 -50.22 -27.49
N GLN A 100 -32.00 -49.33 -28.38
CA GLN A 100 -32.42 -49.32 -29.78
C GLN A 100 -31.94 -50.57 -30.52
N GLY A 101 -30.67 -50.96 -30.36
CA GLY A 101 -30.10 -52.15 -30.98
C GLY A 101 -30.76 -53.46 -30.51
N ILE A 102 -31.13 -53.55 -29.23
CA ILE A 102 -31.94 -54.65 -28.68
C ILE A 102 -33.30 -54.71 -29.40
N ALA A 103 -34.00 -53.58 -29.49
CA ALA A 103 -35.32 -53.51 -30.13
C ALA A 103 -35.26 -53.87 -31.63
N GLU A 104 -34.24 -53.41 -32.34
CA GLU A 104 -34.02 -53.74 -33.75
C GLU A 104 -33.73 -55.23 -33.96
N ARG A 105 -32.89 -55.85 -33.12
CA ARG A 105 -32.61 -57.29 -33.20
C ARG A 105 -33.82 -58.16 -32.90
N VAL A 106 -34.69 -57.72 -31.98
CA VAL A 106 -35.97 -58.38 -31.71
C VAL A 106 -36.89 -58.28 -32.93
N ARG A 107 -37.06 -57.08 -33.51
CA ARG A 107 -37.87 -56.88 -34.73
C ARG A 107 -37.34 -57.69 -35.92
N ALA A 108 -36.03 -57.74 -36.11
CA ALA A 108 -35.41 -58.52 -37.18
C ALA A 108 -35.61 -60.03 -37.00
N ALA A 109 -35.61 -60.52 -35.75
CA ALA A 109 -35.92 -61.93 -35.45
C ALA A 109 -37.41 -62.25 -35.67
N GLU A 110 -38.31 -61.33 -35.29
CA GLU A 110 -39.75 -61.44 -35.55
C GLU A 110 -40.06 -61.48 -37.06
N GLN A 111 -39.46 -60.57 -37.84
CA GLN A 111 -39.60 -60.56 -39.30
C GLN A 111 -39.10 -61.86 -39.94
N ARG A 112 -37.92 -62.36 -39.52
CA ARG A 112 -37.39 -63.64 -40.02
C ARG A 112 -38.31 -64.83 -39.70
N ALA A 113 -38.99 -64.82 -38.56
CA ALA A 113 -39.96 -65.86 -38.21
C ALA A 113 -41.27 -65.77 -39.02
N LEU A 114 -41.67 -64.56 -39.42
CA LEU A 114 -42.82 -64.31 -40.29
C LEU A 114 -42.55 -64.66 -41.76
N ASP A 115 -41.35 -64.40 -42.26
CA ASP A 115 -40.94 -64.61 -43.65
C ASP A 115 -40.49 -66.06 -43.95
N ALA A 116 -40.34 -66.90 -42.92
CA ALA A 116 -39.88 -68.29 -43.07
C ALA A 116 -40.93 -69.19 -43.76
N PRO A 117 -40.53 -70.02 -44.76
CA PRO A 117 -41.44 -70.92 -45.46
C PRO A 117 -42.01 -72.01 -44.53
N PRO A 118 -43.27 -72.44 -44.72
CA PRO A 118 -43.94 -73.38 -43.82
C PRO A 118 -43.26 -74.76 -43.81
N GLY A 119 -42.88 -75.23 -42.62
CA GLY A 119 -42.15 -76.49 -42.43
C GLY A 119 -41.17 -76.45 -41.25
N PRO A 120 -40.21 -77.39 -41.16
CA PRO A 120 -39.23 -77.44 -40.06
C PRO A 120 -38.37 -76.18 -39.93
N ASP A 121 -38.19 -75.42 -41.01
CA ASP A 121 -37.47 -74.14 -41.03
C ASP A 121 -38.25 -73.02 -40.32
N GLN A 122 -39.59 -73.05 -40.36
CA GLN A 122 -40.45 -72.11 -39.63
C GLN A 122 -40.42 -72.37 -38.12
N ASP A 123 -40.38 -73.64 -37.71
CA ASP A 123 -40.27 -74.02 -36.30
C ASP A 123 -38.89 -73.62 -35.72
N GLN A 124 -37.82 -73.77 -36.50
CA GLN A 124 -36.48 -73.27 -36.13
C GLN A 124 -36.45 -71.75 -36.03
N ALA A 125 -37.03 -71.02 -37.00
CA ALA A 125 -37.07 -69.57 -36.98
C ALA A 125 -37.87 -69.02 -35.78
N ARG A 126 -39.01 -69.66 -35.43
CA ARG A 126 -39.80 -69.31 -34.23
C ARG A 126 -39.08 -69.64 -32.93
N MET A 127 -38.35 -70.75 -32.86
CA MET A 127 -37.49 -71.03 -31.69
C MET A 127 -36.38 -69.97 -31.56
N GLY A 128 -35.75 -69.59 -32.67
CA GLY A 128 -34.75 -68.51 -32.69
C GLY A 128 -35.31 -67.18 -32.19
N GLU A 129 -36.49 -66.78 -32.68
CA GLU A 129 -37.21 -65.57 -32.22
C GLU A 129 -37.49 -65.61 -30.71
N GLN A 130 -38.00 -66.73 -30.18
CA GLN A 130 -38.31 -66.87 -28.75
C GLN A 130 -37.05 -66.75 -27.89
N VAL A 131 -35.94 -67.35 -28.33
CA VAL A 131 -34.64 -67.22 -27.65
C VAL A 131 -34.15 -65.78 -27.67
N THR A 132 -34.17 -65.11 -28.84
CA THR A 132 -33.76 -63.70 -28.95
C THR A 132 -34.62 -62.78 -28.08
N ARG A 133 -35.95 -62.96 -28.07
CA ARG A 133 -36.85 -62.16 -27.22
C ARG A 133 -36.60 -62.40 -25.73
N ARG A 134 -36.29 -63.64 -25.33
CA ARG A 134 -35.95 -63.96 -23.94
C ARG A 134 -34.63 -63.30 -23.53
N THR A 135 -33.60 -63.37 -24.37
CA THR A 135 -32.30 -62.73 -24.14
C THR A 135 -32.43 -61.21 -24.10
N ALA A 136 -33.21 -60.61 -25.01
CA ALA A 136 -33.48 -59.17 -25.03
C ALA A 136 -34.12 -58.70 -23.72
N ARG A 137 -35.18 -59.37 -23.23
CA ARG A 137 -35.82 -59.04 -21.94
C ARG A 137 -34.87 -59.18 -20.76
N GLN A 138 -34.01 -60.20 -20.76
CA GLN A 138 -33.00 -60.35 -19.70
C GLN A 138 -31.99 -59.19 -19.72
N ARG A 139 -31.62 -58.70 -20.90
CA ARG A 139 -30.71 -57.57 -21.09
C ARG A 139 -31.36 -56.24 -20.69
N GLU A 140 -32.61 -55.99 -21.09
CA GLU A 140 -33.39 -54.82 -20.66
C GLU A 140 -33.52 -54.77 -19.13
N ASN A 141 -33.90 -55.89 -18.50
CA ASN A 141 -33.98 -55.97 -17.03
C ASN A 141 -32.65 -55.70 -16.33
N ARG A 142 -31.50 -56.05 -16.96
CA ARG A 142 -30.17 -55.70 -16.42
C ARG A 142 -29.87 -54.22 -16.55
N LEU A 143 -30.21 -53.61 -17.69
CA LEU A 143 -30.03 -52.16 -17.90
C LEU A 143 -30.89 -51.35 -16.92
N ASP A 144 -32.11 -51.80 -16.64
CA ASP A 144 -33.02 -51.15 -15.70
C ASP A 144 -32.62 -51.37 -14.23
N ALA A 145 -31.83 -52.40 -13.93
CA ALA A 145 -31.30 -52.70 -12.60
C ALA A 145 -29.95 -52.02 -12.31
N LEU A 146 -29.44 -51.18 -13.22
CA LEU A 146 -28.19 -50.45 -13.00
C LEU A 146 -28.35 -49.44 -11.85
N PRO A 147 -27.31 -49.27 -10.99
CA PRO A 147 -27.30 -48.25 -9.95
C PRO A 147 -27.56 -46.83 -10.50
N PRO A 148 -28.13 -45.91 -9.68
CA PRO A 148 -28.39 -44.56 -10.13
C PRO A 148 -27.12 -43.72 -10.33
N ASN A 149 -26.01 -44.05 -9.66
CA ASN A 149 -24.73 -43.33 -9.73
C ASN A 149 -23.87 -43.74 -10.94
N LEU A 150 -23.09 -42.80 -11.47
CA LEU A 150 -22.29 -42.97 -12.68
C LEU A 150 -21.28 -44.13 -12.55
N ALA A 151 -20.53 -44.16 -11.45
CA ALA A 151 -19.54 -45.21 -11.20
C ALA A 151 -20.18 -46.61 -11.15
N GLY A 152 -21.36 -46.73 -10.54
CA GLY A 152 -22.11 -47.99 -10.48
C GLY A 152 -22.65 -48.43 -11.84
N ARG A 153 -23.09 -47.48 -12.69
CA ARG A 153 -23.50 -47.78 -14.07
C ARG A 153 -22.33 -48.26 -14.92
N LEU A 154 -21.19 -47.58 -14.86
CA LEU A 154 -19.97 -47.97 -15.58
C LEU A 154 -19.49 -49.36 -15.15
N HIS A 155 -19.49 -49.64 -13.84
CA HIS A 155 -19.14 -50.95 -13.30
C HIS A 155 -20.11 -52.04 -13.79
N GLY A 156 -21.42 -51.79 -13.73
CA GLY A 156 -22.43 -52.75 -14.20
C GLY A 156 -22.39 -53.03 -15.69
N LEU A 157 -21.97 -52.06 -16.50
CA LEU A 157 -21.82 -52.19 -17.96
C LEU A 157 -20.50 -52.83 -18.38
N ARG A 158 -19.52 -52.92 -17.48
CA ARG A 158 -18.23 -53.54 -17.78
C ARG A 158 -18.34 -55.04 -18.04
N ASP A 159 -19.13 -55.74 -17.24
CA ASP A 159 -19.39 -57.18 -17.38
C ASP A 159 -20.64 -57.45 -18.23
N TYR A 160 -21.17 -56.41 -18.89
CA TYR A 160 -22.35 -56.48 -19.73
C TYR A 160 -21.98 -56.88 -21.16
N GLU A 161 -22.63 -57.92 -21.66
CA GLU A 161 -22.53 -58.29 -23.07
C GLU A 161 -23.50 -57.43 -23.89
N PHE A 162 -22.97 -56.50 -24.68
CA PHE A 162 -23.74 -55.66 -25.60
C PHE A 162 -24.36 -56.47 -26.74
N MET A 163 -25.59 -56.12 -27.14
CA MET A 163 -26.22 -56.60 -28.37
C MET A 163 -25.77 -55.74 -29.54
N ASP A 164 -25.60 -54.44 -29.35
CA ASP A 164 -25.19 -53.52 -30.39
C ASP A 164 -23.66 -53.33 -30.42
N ASP A 165 -23.05 -53.49 -31.60
CA ASP A 165 -21.59 -53.34 -31.75
C ASP A 165 -21.17 -51.86 -31.63
N ALA A 166 -22.00 -50.91 -32.07
CA ALA A 166 -21.69 -49.48 -31.95
C ALA A 166 -21.77 -49.01 -30.49
N ALA A 167 -22.74 -49.50 -29.70
CA ALA A 167 -22.81 -49.23 -28.27
C ALA A 167 -21.59 -49.77 -27.51
N ARG A 168 -21.14 -51.00 -27.83
CA ARG A 168 -19.93 -51.59 -27.23
C ARG A 168 -18.69 -50.77 -27.55
N ASP A 169 -18.52 -50.39 -28.81
CA ASP A 169 -17.33 -49.67 -29.26
C ASP A 169 -17.31 -48.26 -28.65
N ALA A 170 -18.47 -47.59 -28.55
CA ALA A 170 -18.63 -46.31 -27.87
C ALA A 170 -18.35 -46.38 -26.36
N PHE A 171 -18.82 -47.43 -25.67
CA PHE A 171 -18.52 -47.67 -24.26
C PHE A 171 -17.02 -47.90 -24.00
N THR A 172 -16.38 -48.70 -24.87
CA THR A 172 -14.94 -48.96 -24.80
C THR A 172 -14.16 -47.66 -24.98
N ALA A 173 -14.52 -46.86 -25.99
CA ALA A 173 -13.90 -45.57 -26.26
C ALA A 173 -14.06 -44.59 -25.08
N LEU A 174 -15.27 -44.47 -24.52
CA LEU A 174 -15.54 -43.61 -23.36
C LEU A 174 -14.71 -44.03 -22.14
N THR A 175 -14.65 -45.33 -21.86
CA THR A 175 -13.88 -45.85 -20.71
C THR A 175 -12.38 -45.61 -20.89
N ASP A 176 -11.86 -45.81 -22.10
CA ASP A 176 -10.46 -45.55 -22.42
C ASP A 176 -10.12 -44.05 -22.32
N GLU A 177 -10.99 -43.17 -22.81
CA GLU A 177 -10.83 -41.72 -22.73
C GLU A 177 -10.86 -41.22 -21.28
N LEU A 178 -11.83 -41.67 -20.47
CA LEU A 178 -11.91 -41.32 -19.05
C LEU A 178 -10.67 -41.75 -18.28
N ARG A 179 -10.19 -42.98 -18.53
CA ARG A 179 -8.96 -43.48 -17.92
C ARG A 179 -7.76 -42.61 -18.31
N GLN A 180 -7.66 -42.22 -19.57
CA GLN A 180 -6.58 -41.34 -20.05
C GLN A 180 -6.66 -39.95 -19.42
N GLN A 181 -7.84 -39.32 -19.40
CA GLN A 181 -8.06 -38.01 -18.78
C GLN A 181 -7.71 -38.03 -17.30
N MET A 182 -8.24 -38.97 -16.52
CA MET A 182 -7.98 -39.06 -15.08
C MET A 182 -6.49 -39.25 -14.76
N LEU A 183 -5.79 -40.08 -15.54
CA LEU A 183 -4.34 -40.25 -15.40
C LEU A 183 -3.59 -38.96 -15.79
N GLN A 184 -3.98 -38.31 -16.89
CA GLN A 184 -3.38 -37.06 -17.32
C GLN A 184 -3.57 -35.95 -16.27
N THR A 185 -4.75 -35.87 -15.67
CA THR A 185 -5.13 -34.93 -14.61
C THR A 185 -4.30 -35.13 -13.34
N TYR A 186 -4.12 -36.38 -12.88
CA TYR A 186 -3.30 -36.67 -11.70
C TYR A 186 -1.81 -36.42 -11.91
N PHE A 187 -1.32 -36.58 -13.14
CA PHE A 187 0.08 -36.44 -13.50
C PHE A 187 0.36 -35.16 -14.29
N GLN A 188 -0.56 -34.19 -14.27
CA GLN A 188 -0.40 -32.89 -14.91
C GLN A 188 0.71 -32.12 -14.17
N GLY A 189 1.78 -31.78 -14.89
CA GLY A 189 3.04 -31.26 -14.33
C GLY A 189 4.22 -32.21 -14.47
N MET A 190 3.96 -33.48 -14.82
CA MET A 190 4.99 -34.40 -15.30
C MET A 190 5.28 -34.14 -16.78
N LYS A 191 6.54 -34.25 -17.21
CA LYS A 191 7.05 -33.87 -18.54
C LYS A 191 6.17 -34.38 -19.72
N GLU A 192 6.04 -33.56 -20.78
CA GLU A 192 5.35 -33.77 -22.09
C GLU A 192 5.81 -34.99 -22.93
N GLY A 193 6.18 -36.12 -22.31
CA GLY A 193 6.77 -37.28 -22.99
C GLY A 193 5.87 -38.51 -23.06
N VAL A 194 4.66 -38.48 -22.51
CA VAL A 194 3.78 -39.66 -22.43
C VAL A 194 2.40 -39.32 -22.97
N GLU A 195 2.31 -39.16 -24.29
CA GLU A 195 1.03 -38.99 -25.00
C GLU A 195 0.09 -40.21 -24.84
N ARG A 196 0.60 -41.34 -24.32
CA ARG A 196 -0.18 -42.54 -23.97
C ARG A 196 0.45 -43.27 -22.78
N VAL A 197 -0.19 -43.22 -21.61
CA VAL A 197 0.21 -44.04 -20.46
C VAL A 197 -0.08 -45.51 -20.77
N THR A 198 0.96 -46.33 -20.88
CA THR A 198 0.82 -47.78 -21.10
C THR A 198 0.70 -48.55 -19.78
N PRO A 199 0.19 -49.79 -19.77
CA PRO A 199 0.17 -50.63 -18.57
C PRO A 199 1.56 -50.86 -17.93
N GLU A 200 2.63 -50.72 -18.71
CA GLU A 200 4.02 -50.83 -18.26
C GLU A 200 4.46 -49.58 -17.47
N ASP A 201 3.95 -48.39 -17.85
CA ASP A 201 4.23 -47.12 -17.16
C ASP A 201 3.60 -47.07 -15.76
N LEU A 202 2.44 -47.70 -15.57
CA LEU A 202 1.79 -47.82 -14.24
C LEU A 202 2.67 -48.58 -13.23
N THR A 203 3.44 -49.56 -13.69
CA THR A 203 4.37 -50.28 -12.81
C THR A 203 5.56 -49.38 -12.41
N GLY A 204 6.02 -48.53 -13.33
CA GLY A 204 7.04 -47.51 -13.07
C GLY A 204 6.57 -46.45 -12.07
N ILE A 205 5.35 -45.96 -12.22
CA ILE A 205 4.72 -45.00 -11.31
C ILE A 205 4.59 -45.59 -9.90
N ARG A 206 4.16 -46.85 -9.77
CA ARG A 206 4.06 -47.52 -8.47
C ARG A 206 5.43 -47.59 -7.77
N GLN A 207 6.49 -47.90 -8.51
CA GLN A 207 7.84 -47.95 -7.96
C GLN A 207 8.31 -46.55 -7.53
N MET A 208 8.07 -45.53 -8.35
CA MET A 208 8.35 -44.13 -8.02
C MET A 208 7.70 -43.70 -6.71
N VAL A 209 6.41 -43.99 -6.52
CA VAL A 209 5.67 -43.61 -5.31
C VAL A 209 6.25 -44.27 -4.05
N ARG A 210 6.70 -45.53 -4.16
CA ARG A 210 7.35 -46.23 -3.05
C ARG A 210 8.69 -45.64 -2.71
N ASP A 211 9.50 -45.35 -3.72
CA ASP A 211 10.81 -44.74 -3.54
C ASP A 211 10.68 -43.32 -2.97
N LEU A 212 9.65 -42.58 -3.38
CA LEU A 212 9.29 -41.27 -2.83
C LEU A 212 8.87 -41.38 -1.36
N ASN A 213 7.99 -42.33 -1.00
CA ASN A 213 7.62 -42.58 0.39
C ASN A 213 8.85 -42.89 1.27
N ALA A 214 9.75 -43.74 0.79
CA ALA A 214 10.99 -44.06 1.51
C ALA A 214 11.89 -42.83 1.71
N LEU A 215 11.99 -41.95 0.69
CA LEU A 215 12.73 -40.69 0.75
C LEU A 215 12.11 -39.74 1.79
N LEU A 216 10.78 -39.55 1.75
CA LEU A 216 10.06 -38.68 2.66
C LEU A 216 10.12 -39.16 4.11
N GLU A 217 10.00 -40.47 4.35
CA GLU A 217 10.14 -41.07 5.68
C GLU A 217 11.54 -40.82 6.26
N LYS A 218 12.60 -41.00 5.46
CA LYS A 218 13.98 -40.68 5.89
C LYS A 218 14.13 -39.19 6.18
N HIS A 219 13.60 -38.31 5.32
CA HIS A 219 13.64 -36.86 5.52
C HIS A 219 12.93 -36.45 6.81
N ALA A 220 11.75 -37.01 7.09
CA ALA A 220 10.98 -36.74 8.29
C ALA A 220 11.70 -37.15 9.60
N THR A 221 12.62 -38.11 9.53
CA THR A 221 13.47 -38.49 10.67
C THR A 221 14.70 -37.58 10.88
N GLY A 222 14.91 -36.58 10.04
CA GLY A 222 16.05 -35.67 10.09
C GLY A 222 17.36 -36.26 9.56
N ALA A 223 17.29 -37.34 8.77
CA ALA A 223 18.46 -37.93 8.11
C ALA A 223 18.86 -37.09 6.88
N ASP A 224 20.15 -37.07 6.54
CA ASP A 224 20.64 -36.46 5.30
C ASP A 224 20.14 -37.29 4.11
N THR A 225 19.33 -36.67 3.25
CA THR A 225 18.70 -37.31 2.08
C THR A 225 19.33 -36.91 0.76
N THR A 226 20.47 -36.22 0.76
CA THR A 226 21.09 -35.67 -0.46
C THR A 226 21.46 -36.77 -1.49
N ASP A 227 22.03 -37.88 -1.02
CA ASP A 227 22.41 -39.02 -1.88
C ASP A 227 21.18 -39.84 -2.33
N ASP A 228 20.19 -39.97 -1.44
CA ASP A 228 18.92 -40.64 -1.72
C ASP A 228 18.10 -39.86 -2.77
N PHE A 229 18.07 -38.52 -2.67
CA PHE A 229 17.43 -37.62 -3.63
C PHE A 229 18.11 -37.71 -5.01
N THR A 230 19.45 -37.69 -5.04
CA THR A 230 20.20 -37.83 -6.31
C THR A 230 19.91 -39.17 -6.97
N SER A 231 19.85 -40.25 -6.18
CA SER A 231 19.49 -41.58 -6.67
C SER A 231 18.04 -41.66 -7.16
N PHE A 232 17.12 -41.01 -6.45
CA PHE A 232 15.71 -40.90 -6.83
C PHE A 232 15.55 -40.15 -8.17
N MET A 233 16.19 -38.98 -8.30
CA MET A 233 16.14 -38.19 -9.53
C MET A 233 16.81 -38.90 -10.70
N ALA A 234 17.85 -39.69 -10.48
CA ALA A 234 18.46 -40.53 -11.52
C ALA A 234 17.51 -41.62 -12.06
N GLN A 235 16.64 -42.17 -11.21
CA GLN A 235 15.71 -43.24 -11.57
C GLN A 235 14.35 -42.74 -12.08
N HIS A 236 13.86 -41.65 -11.48
CA HIS A 236 12.49 -41.16 -11.65
C HIS A 236 12.39 -39.72 -12.14
N GLY A 237 13.50 -39.01 -12.32
CA GLY A 237 13.54 -37.59 -12.72
C GLY A 237 12.88 -37.27 -14.07
N ARG A 238 12.55 -38.29 -14.89
CA ARG A 238 11.74 -38.13 -16.11
C ARG A 238 10.32 -37.62 -15.84
N TYR A 239 9.80 -37.85 -14.64
CA TYR A 239 8.43 -37.51 -14.26
C TYR A 239 8.31 -36.12 -13.62
N PHE A 240 9.41 -35.43 -13.33
CA PHE A 240 9.37 -34.16 -12.62
C PHE A 240 9.85 -33.00 -13.51
N PRO A 241 9.34 -31.77 -13.31
CA PRO A 241 9.78 -30.61 -14.07
C PRO A 241 11.25 -30.24 -13.76
N PRO A 242 11.97 -29.63 -14.72
CA PRO A 242 13.32 -29.13 -14.47
C PRO A 242 13.27 -27.95 -13.49
N GLY A 243 14.06 -28.01 -12.41
CA GLY A 243 14.14 -26.94 -11.41
C GLY A 243 14.17 -27.43 -9.96
N ILE A 244 13.82 -28.70 -9.71
CA ILE A 244 13.87 -29.30 -8.37
C ILE A 244 15.31 -29.74 -8.07
N SER A 245 15.93 -29.08 -7.10
CA SER A 245 17.35 -29.20 -6.77
C SER A 245 17.59 -29.96 -5.47
N ASN A 246 16.58 -30.09 -4.62
CA ASN A 246 16.68 -30.74 -3.31
C ASN A 246 15.35 -31.39 -2.89
N THR A 247 15.39 -32.17 -1.81
CA THR A 247 14.23 -32.87 -1.24
C THR A 247 13.12 -31.91 -0.79
N ASP A 248 13.46 -30.72 -0.29
CA ASP A 248 12.47 -29.73 0.18
C ASP A 248 11.65 -29.14 -0.97
N GLU A 249 12.30 -28.78 -2.08
CA GLU A 249 11.65 -28.32 -3.31
C GLU A 249 10.75 -29.41 -3.93
N LEU A 250 11.17 -30.69 -3.80
CA LEU A 250 10.34 -31.83 -4.22
C LEU A 250 9.09 -31.96 -3.34
N ILE A 251 9.25 -31.84 -2.01
CA ILE A 251 8.14 -31.83 -1.05
C ILE A 251 7.18 -30.68 -1.36
N GLU A 252 7.70 -29.48 -1.63
CA GLU A 252 6.89 -28.30 -1.94
C GLU A 252 6.09 -28.48 -3.23
N HIS A 253 6.70 -29.03 -4.28
CA HIS A 253 6.01 -29.32 -5.54
C HIS A 253 4.90 -30.36 -5.35
N MET A 254 5.17 -31.46 -4.63
CA MET A 254 4.17 -32.50 -4.34
C MET A 254 3.05 -31.99 -3.43
N HIS A 255 3.39 -31.16 -2.44
CA HIS A 255 2.41 -30.55 -1.55
C HIS A 255 1.47 -29.61 -2.33
N ARG A 256 1.99 -28.83 -3.27
CA ARG A 256 1.18 -27.96 -4.15
C ARG A 256 0.17 -28.77 -4.95
N GLN A 257 0.62 -29.83 -5.63
CA GLN A 257 -0.28 -30.70 -6.41
C GLN A 257 -1.34 -31.39 -5.53
N ALA A 258 -0.93 -31.92 -4.37
CA ALA A 258 -1.86 -32.54 -3.43
C ALA A 258 -2.88 -31.53 -2.88
N SER A 259 -2.46 -30.29 -2.60
CA SER A 259 -3.32 -29.21 -2.15
C SER A 259 -4.33 -28.79 -3.22
N GLN A 260 -3.94 -28.74 -4.50
CA GLN A 260 -4.86 -28.49 -5.62
C GLN A 260 -5.98 -29.53 -5.70
N MET A 261 -5.62 -30.81 -5.64
CA MET A 261 -6.61 -31.89 -5.66
C MET A 261 -7.51 -31.86 -4.42
N ALA A 262 -6.93 -31.62 -3.24
CA ALA A 262 -7.70 -31.48 -2.00
C ALA A 262 -8.67 -30.30 -2.09
N SER A 263 -8.23 -29.14 -2.60
CA SER A 263 -9.06 -27.95 -2.81
C SER A 263 -10.20 -28.26 -3.76
N LEU A 264 -9.94 -28.93 -4.90
CA LEU A 264 -10.97 -29.35 -5.84
C LEU A 264 -12.03 -30.22 -5.17
N LEU A 265 -11.62 -31.30 -4.51
CA LEU A 265 -12.52 -32.22 -3.81
C LEU A 265 -13.32 -31.48 -2.74
N ASN A 266 -12.66 -30.64 -1.92
CA ASN A 266 -13.28 -29.87 -0.85
C ASN A 266 -14.27 -28.83 -1.36
N SER A 267 -14.05 -28.29 -2.56
CA SER A 267 -14.91 -27.28 -3.21
C SER A 267 -16.15 -27.88 -3.89
N MET A 268 -16.18 -29.19 -4.14
CA MET A 268 -17.34 -29.90 -4.70
C MET A 268 -18.37 -30.27 -3.62
N SER A 269 -19.62 -30.51 -4.03
CA SER A 269 -20.63 -31.09 -3.15
C SER A 269 -20.21 -32.47 -2.62
N PRO A 270 -20.68 -32.88 -1.41
CA PRO A 270 -20.36 -34.20 -0.85
C PRO A 270 -20.72 -35.37 -1.78
N GLN A 271 -21.83 -35.25 -2.53
CA GLN A 271 -22.29 -36.28 -3.45
C GLN A 271 -21.35 -36.42 -4.64
N MET A 272 -20.95 -35.31 -5.27
CA MET A 272 -20.02 -35.31 -6.40
C MET A 272 -18.63 -35.82 -5.99
N ARG A 273 -18.16 -35.44 -4.79
CA ARG A 273 -16.90 -35.93 -4.23
C ARG A 273 -16.89 -37.45 -4.07
N ASP A 274 -17.98 -38.01 -3.53
CA ASP A 274 -18.12 -39.46 -3.36
C ASP A 274 -18.20 -40.17 -4.72
N GLU A 275 -18.88 -39.57 -5.70
CA GLU A 275 -19.00 -40.11 -7.05
C GLU A 275 -17.67 -40.12 -7.81
N LEU A 276 -16.91 -39.02 -7.78
CA LEU A 276 -15.57 -38.94 -8.36
C LEU A 276 -14.61 -39.93 -7.71
N ARG A 277 -14.66 -40.05 -6.37
CA ARG A 277 -13.86 -41.03 -5.62
C ARG A 277 -14.20 -42.47 -6.00
N SER A 278 -15.49 -42.79 -6.11
CA SER A 278 -15.93 -44.12 -6.55
C SER A 278 -15.51 -44.43 -7.99
N LEU A 279 -15.54 -43.43 -8.88
CA LEU A 279 -15.08 -43.57 -10.26
C LEU A 279 -13.57 -43.84 -10.31
N MET A 280 -12.80 -43.08 -9.53
CA MET A 280 -11.36 -43.26 -9.38
C MET A 280 -10.99 -44.66 -8.86
N ASP A 281 -11.70 -45.13 -7.84
CA ASP A 281 -11.45 -46.42 -7.21
C ASP A 281 -11.66 -47.58 -8.21
N ASP A 282 -12.69 -47.51 -9.08
CA ASP A 282 -12.92 -48.54 -10.11
C ASP A 282 -11.92 -48.46 -11.28
N LEU A 283 -11.45 -47.26 -11.65
CA LEU A 283 -10.52 -47.05 -12.76
C LEU A 283 -9.06 -47.43 -12.45
N LEU A 284 -8.58 -47.17 -11.22
CA LEU A 284 -7.16 -47.39 -10.86
C LEU A 284 -6.79 -48.85 -10.57
N ARG A 285 -7.75 -49.75 -10.33
CA ARG A 285 -7.60 -51.22 -10.21
C ARG A 285 -6.33 -51.72 -9.48
N ASP A 286 -5.92 -51.07 -8.41
CA ASP A 286 -4.77 -51.50 -7.62
C ASP A 286 -4.82 -51.02 -6.17
N ASP A 287 -5.32 -51.90 -5.29
CA ASP A 287 -5.36 -51.68 -3.84
C ASP A 287 -3.99 -51.27 -3.27
N ARG A 288 -2.89 -51.72 -3.87
CA ARG A 288 -1.54 -51.40 -3.39
C ARG A 288 -1.13 -49.96 -3.71
N LEU A 289 -1.46 -49.47 -4.91
CA LEU A 289 -1.17 -48.09 -5.28
C LEU A 289 -1.96 -47.11 -4.39
N GLN A 290 -3.22 -47.44 -4.08
CA GLN A 290 -4.03 -46.64 -3.14
C GLN A 290 -3.40 -46.55 -1.75
N ILE A 291 -2.89 -47.68 -1.22
CA ILE A 291 -2.17 -47.70 0.08
C ILE A 291 -0.91 -46.84 0.01
N ASP A 292 -0.12 -47.00 -1.06
CA ASP A 292 1.13 -46.24 -1.25
C ASP A 292 0.84 -44.72 -1.39
N MET A 293 -0.27 -44.33 -2.04
CA MET A 293 -0.75 -42.95 -2.12
C MET A 293 -1.24 -42.38 -0.79
N ALA A 294 -2.01 -43.15 -0.01
CA ALA A 294 -2.47 -42.72 1.30
C ALA A 294 -1.29 -42.49 2.26
N ARG A 295 -0.25 -43.34 2.17
CA ARG A 295 1.01 -43.12 2.89
C ARG A 295 1.72 -41.85 2.44
N LEU A 296 1.78 -41.60 1.13
CA LEU A 296 2.38 -40.39 0.58
C LEU A 296 1.72 -39.12 1.10
N ALA A 297 0.38 -39.05 1.06
CA ALA A 297 -0.36 -37.91 1.60
C ALA A 297 -0.07 -37.70 3.11
N GLY A 298 -0.01 -38.78 3.89
CA GLY A 298 0.35 -38.71 5.31
C GLY A 298 1.78 -38.20 5.54
N ASN A 299 2.75 -38.72 4.78
CA ASN A 299 4.15 -38.31 4.86
C ASN A 299 4.34 -36.84 4.46
N LEU A 300 3.64 -36.37 3.42
CA LEU A 300 3.66 -34.97 2.99
C LEU A 300 3.06 -34.03 4.05
N GLN A 301 1.94 -34.40 4.68
CA GLN A 301 1.34 -33.60 5.77
C GLN A 301 2.25 -33.54 7.00
N MET A 302 2.96 -34.63 7.31
CA MET A 302 3.93 -34.66 8.40
C MET A 302 5.16 -33.79 8.10
N ALA A 303 5.58 -33.73 6.83
CA ALA A 303 6.70 -32.89 6.40
C ALA A 303 6.35 -31.39 6.42
N ARG A 304 5.09 -31.02 6.15
CA ARG A 304 4.58 -29.64 6.17
C ARG A 304 3.33 -29.51 7.06
N PRO A 305 3.47 -29.56 8.39
CA PRO A 305 2.35 -29.38 9.31
C PRO A 305 1.82 -27.94 9.34
N ASP A 306 2.61 -26.99 8.83
CA ASP A 306 2.30 -25.56 8.70
C ASP A 306 1.30 -25.25 7.58
N LEU A 307 1.21 -26.10 6.57
CA LEU A 307 0.32 -25.92 5.42
C LEU A 307 -0.78 -27.01 5.43
N PRO A 308 -2.06 -26.65 5.64
CA PRO A 308 -3.16 -27.59 5.48
C PRO A 308 -3.37 -27.93 4.00
N PHE A 309 -3.85 -29.14 3.72
CA PHE A 309 -4.25 -29.51 2.36
C PHE A 309 -5.55 -28.81 1.97
N GLY A 310 -5.42 -27.87 1.02
CA GLY A 310 -6.49 -27.33 0.20
C GLY A 310 -7.63 -26.64 0.92
N GLU A 311 -7.67 -25.31 0.84
CA GLU A 311 -8.84 -24.51 1.24
C GLU A 311 -9.98 -24.70 0.22
N PRO A 312 -11.24 -24.83 0.68
CA PRO A 312 -12.38 -24.87 -0.23
C PRO A 312 -12.63 -23.49 -0.84
N TYR A 313 -12.94 -23.46 -2.13
CA TYR A 313 -13.35 -22.26 -2.84
C TYR A 313 -14.86 -22.27 -3.10
N PRO A 314 -15.57 -21.16 -2.85
CA PRO A 314 -17.01 -21.07 -3.03
C PRO A 314 -17.36 -20.83 -4.50
N PHE A 315 -17.41 -21.89 -5.30
CA PHE A 315 -17.96 -21.84 -6.65
C PHE A 315 -19.49 -21.79 -6.58
N GLU A 316 -20.10 -20.73 -7.11
CA GLU A 316 -21.54 -20.48 -7.02
C GLU A 316 -22.23 -20.37 -8.40
N GLY A 317 -21.48 -20.60 -9.49
CA GLY A 317 -22.00 -20.41 -10.83
C GLY A 317 -22.91 -21.50 -11.35
N ASP A 318 -23.42 -21.26 -12.57
CA ASP A 318 -24.32 -22.17 -13.29
C ASP A 318 -23.64 -22.89 -14.46
N GLU A 319 -22.42 -22.49 -14.88
CA GLU A 319 -21.74 -23.09 -16.03
C GLU A 319 -21.00 -24.37 -15.60
N PRO A 320 -21.44 -25.57 -16.07
CA PRO A 320 -20.77 -26.81 -15.75
C PRO A 320 -19.39 -26.83 -16.43
N MET A 321 -18.35 -27.13 -15.66
CA MET A 321 -16.98 -27.24 -16.16
C MET A 321 -16.56 -28.71 -16.23
N GLY A 322 -15.72 -29.08 -17.21
CA GLY A 322 -15.09 -30.39 -17.20
C GLY A 322 -14.01 -30.51 -16.11
N LEU A 323 -13.53 -31.72 -15.82
CA LEU A 323 -12.54 -31.96 -14.76
C LEU A 323 -11.22 -31.19 -14.99
N ALA A 324 -10.76 -31.12 -16.23
CA ALA A 324 -9.54 -30.38 -16.57
C ALA A 324 -9.70 -28.86 -16.35
N ASP A 325 -10.85 -28.31 -16.75
CA ASP A 325 -11.18 -26.88 -16.56
C ASP A 325 -11.36 -26.55 -15.08
N ALA A 326 -11.99 -27.45 -14.32
CA ALA A 326 -12.13 -27.34 -12.88
C ALA A 326 -10.77 -27.29 -12.16
N MET A 327 -9.80 -28.10 -12.59
CA MET A 327 -8.44 -28.03 -12.04
C MET A 327 -7.71 -26.76 -12.42
N ALA A 328 -7.83 -26.31 -13.67
CA ALA A 328 -7.27 -25.02 -14.09
C ALA A 328 -7.88 -23.86 -13.29
N ALA A 329 -9.18 -23.93 -12.97
CA ALA A 329 -9.86 -22.94 -12.13
C ALA A 329 -9.30 -22.95 -10.69
N ILE A 330 -9.09 -24.12 -10.09
CA ILE A 330 -8.47 -24.23 -8.75
C ILE A 330 -7.03 -23.69 -8.74
N ASP A 331 -6.21 -24.04 -9.74
CA ASP A 331 -4.85 -23.52 -9.87
C ASP A 331 -4.87 -21.98 -9.94
N ARG A 332 -5.77 -21.41 -10.74
CA ARG A 332 -5.95 -19.96 -10.84
C ARG A 332 -6.40 -19.34 -9.50
N GLN A 333 -7.29 -19.99 -8.74
CA GLN A 333 -7.67 -19.51 -7.40
C GLN A 333 -6.49 -19.46 -6.43
N GLN A 334 -5.60 -20.44 -6.48
CA GLN A 334 -4.36 -20.42 -5.69
C GLN A 334 -3.41 -19.31 -6.13
N GLN A 335 -3.33 -19.02 -7.43
CA GLN A 335 -2.56 -17.88 -7.94
C GLN A 335 -3.12 -16.55 -7.44
N TYR A 336 -4.46 -16.39 -7.38
CA TYR A 336 -5.09 -15.24 -6.73
C TYR A 336 -4.70 -15.11 -5.26
N ASP A 337 -4.75 -16.20 -4.49
CA ASP A 337 -4.35 -16.20 -3.07
C ASP A 337 -2.88 -15.78 -2.89
N ALA A 338 -1.98 -16.35 -3.69
CA ALA A 338 -0.55 -16.02 -3.64
C ALA A 338 -0.28 -14.56 -4.03
N MET A 339 -0.97 -14.04 -5.04
CA MET A 339 -0.85 -12.65 -5.46
C MET A 339 -1.41 -11.69 -4.41
N GLU A 340 -2.55 -12.01 -3.80
CA GLU A 340 -3.15 -11.24 -2.71
C GLU A 340 -2.22 -11.18 -1.49
N GLU A 341 -1.59 -12.30 -1.12
CA GLU A 341 -0.59 -12.35 -0.06
C GLU A 341 0.65 -11.49 -0.41
N SER A 342 1.17 -11.62 -1.64
CA SER A 342 2.31 -10.86 -2.14
C SER A 342 2.05 -9.35 -2.10
N LEU A 343 0.89 -8.89 -2.60
CA LEU A 343 0.48 -7.48 -2.56
C LEU A 343 0.24 -6.98 -1.12
N THR A 344 -0.27 -7.82 -0.23
CA THR A 344 -0.48 -7.49 1.18
C THR A 344 0.86 -7.36 1.95
N ALA A 345 1.85 -8.17 1.57
CA ALA A 345 3.21 -8.14 2.07
C ALA A 345 4.04 -6.99 1.47
N ALA A 346 3.71 -6.53 0.26
CA ALA A 346 4.35 -5.44 -0.46
C ALA A 346 4.07 -4.04 0.13
N ARG A 347 4.39 -3.86 1.41
CA ARG A 347 4.17 -2.62 2.17
C ARG A 347 5.27 -1.58 1.97
N ASP A 348 6.41 -1.99 1.44
CA ASP A 348 7.59 -1.16 1.24
C ASP A 348 7.99 -1.14 -0.23
N PRO A 349 8.68 -0.08 -0.71
CA PRO A 349 9.16 0.00 -2.08
C PRO A 349 9.95 -1.23 -2.52
N ASP A 350 10.87 -1.70 -1.68
CA ASP A 350 11.72 -2.86 -1.97
C ASP A 350 10.92 -4.18 -2.05
N ALA A 351 9.79 -4.28 -1.35
CA ALA A 351 8.91 -5.44 -1.41
C ALA A 351 8.00 -5.36 -2.64
N LEU A 352 7.58 -4.15 -3.03
CA LEU A 352 6.80 -3.92 -4.24
C LEU A 352 7.58 -4.30 -5.50
N GLU A 353 8.89 -4.11 -5.52
CA GLU A 353 9.74 -4.56 -6.64
C GLU A 353 9.79 -6.09 -6.81
N ARG A 354 9.45 -6.87 -5.76
CA ARG A 354 9.44 -8.35 -5.82
C ARG A 354 8.12 -8.93 -6.30
N VAL A 355 7.07 -8.12 -6.43
CA VAL A 355 5.78 -8.57 -6.97
C VAL A 355 5.96 -8.97 -8.44
N ASP A 356 5.48 -10.16 -8.79
CA ASP A 356 5.52 -10.67 -10.16
C ASP A 356 4.53 -9.90 -11.04
N ALA A 357 5.05 -9.16 -12.01
CA ALA A 357 4.24 -8.34 -12.92
C ALA A 357 3.54 -9.18 -14.00
N ASP A 358 4.13 -10.29 -14.41
CA ASP A 358 3.56 -11.16 -15.44
C ASP A 358 2.37 -11.93 -14.85
N ALA A 359 2.53 -12.48 -13.65
CA ALA A 359 1.42 -13.12 -12.94
C ALA A 359 0.28 -12.12 -12.62
N LEU A 360 0.60 -10.85 -12.32
CA LEU A 360 -0.43 -9.82 -12.11
C LEU A 360 -1.16 -9.48 -13.41
N ARG A 361 -0.47 -9.48 -14.56
CA ARG A 361 -1.08 -9.31 -15.89
C ARG A 361 -2.17 -10.34 -16.13
N ASP A 362 -1.83 -11.59 -15.90
CA ASP A 362 -2.67 -12.73 -16.22
C ASP A 362 -3.93 -12.76 -15.34
N LEU A 363 -3.83 -12.30 -14.08
CA LEU A 363 -4.93 -12.31 -13.11
C LEU A 363 -5.80 -11.04 -13.13
N ALA A 364 -5.19 -9.86 -13.29
CA ALA A 364 -5.87 -8.57 -13.12
C ALA A 364 -5.90 -7.69 -14.37
N GLY A 365 -5.21 -8.08 -15.44
CA GLY A 365 -5.14 -7.36 -16.71
C GLY A 365 -4.05 -6.29 -16.79
N ASP A 366 -3.91 -5.68 -17.96
CA ASP A 366 -2.84 -4.70 -18.26
C ASP A 366 -2.92 -3.44 -17.37
N ASP A 367 -4.13 -2.95 -17.06
CA ASP A 367 -4.30 -1.76 -16.22
C ASP A 367 -3.69 -1.93 -14.81
N ALA A 368 -3.70 -3.15 -14.26
CA ALA A 368 -3.15 -3.42 -12.93
C ALA A 368 -1.61 -3.36 -12.92
N ILE A 369 -0.97 -3.67 -14.05
CA ILE A 369 0.48 -3.51 -14.20
C ILE A 369 0.83 -2.05 -14.33
N ASP A 370 0.08 -1.30 -15.15
CA ASP A 370 0.31 0.13 -15.31
C ASP A 370 0.25 0.84 -13.94
N ASP A 371 -0.73 0.49 -13.10
CA ASP A 371 -0.80 0.96 -11.71
C ASP A 371 0.43 0.54 -10.90
N LEU A 372 0.83 -0.74 -10.95
CA LEU A 372 1.97 -1.26 -10.20
C LEU A 372 3.27 -0.55 -10.59
N GLU A 373 3.49 -0.33 -11.89
CA GLU A 373 4.63 0.40 -12.42
C GLU A 373 4.62 1.86 -11.97
N GLN A 374 3.46 2.54 -12.04
CA GLN A 374 3.32 3.91 -11.54
C GLN A 374 3.65 4.00 -10.04
N LEU A 375 3.23 3.03 -9.23
CA LEU A 375 3.56 2.98 -7.80
C LEU A 375 5.06 2.74 -7.55
N ARG A 376 5.73 1.91 -8.36
CA ARG A 376 7.19 1.72 -8.30
C ARG A 376 7.93 3.01 -8.67
N GLU A 377 7.44 3.75 -9.64
CA GLU A 377 8.02 5.02 -10.08
C GLU A 377 7.89 6.16 -9.06
N LEU A 378 6.92 6.12 -8.13
CA LEU A 378 6.80 7.15 -7.07
C LEU A 378 8.09 7.32 -6.26
N THR A 379 8.70 6.19 -5.86
CA THR A 379 9.92 6.21 -5.03
C THR A 379 11.11 6.66 -5.86
N ARG A 380 11.24 6.15 -7.08
CA ARG A 380 12.33 6.50 -8.00
C ARG A 380 12.30 7.98 -8.36
N ALA A 381 11.13 8.54 -8.66
CA ALA A 381 10.98 9.96 -8.97
C ALA A 381 11.45 10.87 -7.83
N LEU A 382 11.20 10.48 -6.57
CA LEU A 382 11.67 11.22 -5.39
C LEU A 382 13.19 11.11 -5.16
N GLU A 383 13.78 9.93 -5.41
CA GLU A 383 15.22 9.72 -5.35
C GLU A 383 15.95 10.48 -6.48
N GLU A 384 15.47 10.39 -7.72
CA GLU A 384 16.03 11.07 -8.90
C GLU A 384 15.93 12.60 -8.79
N ALA A 385 14.84 13.13 -8.23
CA ALA A 385 14.69 14.56 -7.96
C ALA A 385 15.58 15.06 -6.81
N GLY A 386 16.25 14.14 -6.09
CA GLY A 386 17.09 14.43 -4.94
C GLY A 386 16.29 14.90 -3.73
N TYR A 387 15.04 14.43 -3.58
CA TYR A 387 14.21 14.71 -2.41
C TYR A 387 14.37 13.64 -1.31
N LEU A 388 14.70 12.42 -1.70
CA LEU A 388 15.03 11.33 -0.78
C LEU A 388 16.50 10.94 -0.95
N ASP A 389 17.10 10.53 0.17
CA ASP A 389 18.41 9.88 0.20
C ASP A 389 18.29 8.57 1.01
N ARG A 390 19.09 7.57 0.64
CA ARG A 390 19.07 6.24 1.25
C ARG A 390 20.31 6.06 2.11
N ASP A 391 20.28 6.59 3.34
CA ASP A 391 21.40 6.46 4.28
C ASP A 391 21.25 5.20 5.15
N GLY A 392 22.22 4.28 5.07
CA GLY A 392 22.25 3.06 5.88
C GLY A 392 21.02 2.13 5.76
N GLY A 393 20.28 2.21 4.64
CA GLY A 393 19.03 1.46 4.42
C GLY A 393 17.77 2.14 4.99
N ARG A 394 17.87 3.39 5.46
CA ARG A 394 16.72 4.22 5.85
C ARG A 394 16.51 5.32 4.83
N LEU A 395 15.24 5.55 4.47
CA LEU A 395 14.83 6.66 3.61
C LEU A 395 14.76 7.93 4.45
N GLU A 396 15.57 8.92 4.11
CA GLU A 396 15.61 10.22 4.78
C GLU A 396 15.32 11.36 3.80
N LEU A 397 14.73 12.45 4.31
CA LEU A 397 14.48 13.66 3.52
C LEU A 397 15.77 14.45 3.34
N THR A 398 16.05 14.87 2.12
CA THR A 398 17.17 15.76 1.86
C THR A 398 16.88 17.20 2.31
N PRO A 399 17.91 18.04 2.53
CA PRO A 399 17.72 19.47 2.79
C PRO A 399 16.98 20.20 1.66
N ARG A 400 17.01 19.67 0.43
CA ARG A 400 16.24 20.19 -0.70
C ARG A 400 14.75 19.95 -0.50
N ALA A 401 14.36 18.73 -0.11
CA ALA A 401 12.97 18.40 0.19
C ALA A 401 12.42 19.21 1.37
N ALA A 402 13.18 19.34 2.46
CA ALA A 402 12.79 20.14 3.63
C ALA A 402 12.49 21.61 3.26
N ARG A 403 13.34 22.22 2.41
CA ARG A 403 13.11 23.60 1.92
C ARG A 403 11.87 23.70 1.02
N LYS A 404 11.64 22.72 0.15
CA LYS A 404 10.47 22.67 -0.74
C LYS A 404 9.17 22.56 0.08
N LEU A 405 9.14 21.68 1.07
CA LEU A 405 8.03 21.56 2.03
C LEU A 405 7.79 22.89 2.78
N GLY A 406 8.85 23.58 3.20
CA GLY A 406 8.75 24.89 3.86
C GLY A 406 8.17 25.99 2.97
N MET A 407 8.57 26.07 1.69
CA MET A 407 7.98 27.00 0.72
C MET A 407 6.51 26.70 0.46
N ARG A 408 6.14 25.43 0.43
CA ARG A 408 4.74 25.01 0.25
C ARG A 408 3.91 25.36 1.49
N ALA A 409 4.39 25.07 2.69
CA ALA A 409 3.74 25.48 3.94
C ALA A 409 3.53 27.01 3.99
N LEU A 410 4.54 27.79 3.57
CA LEU A 410 4.42 29.24 3.43
C LEU A 410 3.32 29.62 2.44
N THR A 411 3.30 29.00 1.27
CA THR A 411 2.32 29.30 0.21
C THR A 411 0.90 28.94 0.64
N ASP A 412 0.69 27.78 1.26
CA ASP A 412 -0.60 27.34 1.79
C ASP A 412 -1.14 28.36 2.81
N ILE A 413 -0.33 28.73 3.82
CA ILE A 413 -0.75 29.70 4.83
C ILE A 413 -1.05 31.08 4.22
N PHE A 414 -0.23 31.58 3.29
CA PHE A 414 -0.49 32.87 2.62
C PHE A 414 -1.72 32.83 1.67
N SER A 415 -2.00 31.67 1.07
CA SER A 415 -3.16 31.51 0.18
C SER A 415 -4.48 31.57 0.96
N ARG A 416 -4.51 31.01 2.18
CA ARG A 416 -5.63 31.12 3.12
C ARG A 416 -5.80 32.56 3.61
N LEU A 417 -4.70 33.21 3.99
CA LEU A 417 -4.69 34.61 4.41
C LEU A 417 -5.29 35.57 3.35
N ARG A 418 -5.06 35.31 2.05
CA ARG A 418 -5.63 36.12 0.96
C ARG A 418 -7.14 35.95 0.79
N ARG A 419 -7.72 34.83 1.23
CA ARG A 419 -9.17 34.56 1.15
C ARG A 419 -9.92 35.19 2.34
N GLU A 420 -9.25 35.37 3.46
CA GLU A 420 -9.82 35.87 4.71
C GLU A 420 -9.19 37.21 5.12
N GLY A 421 -9.67 38.31 4.53
CA GLY A 421 -9.19 39.65 4.86
C GLY A 421 -9.47 40.02 6.33
N PHE A 422 -8.43 40.13 7.16
CA PHE A 422 -8.60 40.49 8.58
C PHE A 422 -8.47 41.99 8.86
N GLY A 423 -9.38 42.48 9.71
CA GLY A 423 -9.47 43.87 10.16
C GLY A 423 -8.70 44.17 11.45
N GLY A 424 -7.97 45.28 11.41
CA GLY A 424 -7.84 46.33 12.44
C GLY A 424 -7.60 45.95 13.91
N HIS A 425 -6.32 45.85 14.31
CA HIS A 425 -5.91 46.22 15.67
C HIS A 425 -4.78 47.25 15.60
N ALA A 426 -5.10 48.51 15.92
CA ALA A 426 -4.13 49.58 16.05
C ALA A 426 -3.45 49.50 17.42
N LEU A 427 -2.11 49.54 17.43
CA LEU A 427 -1.32 49.73 18.65
C LEU A 427 -0.32 50.91 18.48
N PRO A 428 0.03 51.60 19.58
CA PRO A 428 0.58 52.95 19.56
C PRO A 428 2.09 53.02 19.29
N ARG A 429 2.45 54.22 18.78
CA ARG A 429 3.74 54.91 18.55
C ARG A 429 5.10 54.23 18.82
N PRO A 430 6.07 54.37 17.88
CA PRO A 430 7.47 53.95 18.00
C PRO A 430 8.44 55.03 18.53
N GLY A 431 9.65 54.58 18.91
CA GLY A 431 10.82 55.39 19.26
C GLY A 431 11.57 55.94 18.03
N ARG A 432 12.59 56.76 18.27
CA ARG A 432 13.34 57.56 17.27
C ARG A 432 14.73 56.98 17.00
N GLY A 433 15.05 56.61 15.75
CA GLY A 433 16.40 56.68 15.17
C GLY A 433 16.77 55.56 14.17
N GLY A 434 16.95 55.91 12.88
CA GLY A 434 17.38 55.00 11.80
C GLY A 434 18.50 55.57 10.91
N GLU A 435 19.03 54.74 9.98
CA GLU A 435 20.10 55.09 9.02
C GLU A 435 19.54 55.75 7.74
N PRO A 436 20.25 56.70 7.11
CA PRO A 436 19.78 57.40 5.90
C PRO A 436 19.79 56.49 4.65
N THR A 437 18.71 56.58 3.85
CA THR A 437 18.55 56.00 2.51
C THR A 437 18.88 57.01 1.41
N GLU A 438 19.06 56.53 0.18
CA GLU A 438 19.30 57.37 -1.01
C GLU A 438 18.03 58.07 -1.55
N GLU A 439 16.85 57.76 -1.01
CA GLU A 439 15.61 58.47 -1.36
C GLU A 439 15.49 59.77 -0.55
N THR A 440 15.25 60.88 -1.23
CA THR A 440 15.02 62.18 -0.60
C THR A 440 13.54 62.58 -0.68
N LYS A 441 13.10 63.38 0.29
CA LYS A 441 11.78 64.02 0.28
C LYS A 441 11.90 65.51 0.65
N PRO A 442 10.96 66.37 0.24
CA PRO A 442 10.89 67.75 0.74
C PRO A 442 10.78 67.79 2.27
N TYR A 443 11.47 68.73 2.89
CA TYR A 443 11.48 68.90 4.34
C TYR A 443 10.13 69.40 4.87
N GLU A 444 9.55 68.67 5.83
CA GLU A 444 8.38 69.10 6.58
C GLU A 444 8.73 69.32 8.06
N PHE A 445 8.02 70.26 8.71
CA PHE A 445 8.27 70.59 10.11
C PHE A 445 8.02 69.38 11.01
N GLY A 446 9.09 68.80 11.56
CA GLY A 446 9.05 67.59 12.39
C GLY A 446 10.04 66.50 11.94
N ASP A 447 10.52 66.58 10.70
CA ASP A 447 11.51 65.65 10.16
C ASP A 447 12.89 65.80 10.82
N PRO A 448 13.66 64.69 10.95
CA PRO A 448 15.07 64.76 11.31
C PRO A 448 15.83 65.63 10.30
N PHE A 449 16.65 66.56 10.77
CA PHE A 449 17.39 67.52 9.92
C PHE A 449 18.62 66.86 9.25
N ALA A 450 18.40 65.79 8.49
CA ALA A 450 19.39 65.09 7.69
C ALA A 450 19.26 65.55 6.23
N VAL A 451 19.71 66.79 5.98
CA VAL A 451 19.56 67.47 4.68
C VAL A 451 20.48 66.87 3.62
N ASP A 452 19.91 66.52 2.47
CA ASP A 452 20.68 66.22 1.26
C ASP A 452 21.15 67.53 0.64
N ILE A 453 22.42 67.84 0.82
CA ILE A 453 23.02 69.10 0.36
C ILE A 453 22.97 69.22 -1.17
N ASN A 454 23.12 68.12 -1.91
CA ASN A 454 23.18 68.15 -3.38
C ASN A 454 21.81 68.45 -3.97
N ARG A 455 20.76 67.76 -3.49
CA ARG A 455 19.37 68.01 -3.90
C ARG A 455 18.88 69.38 -3.47
N THR A 456 19.21 69.78 -2.24
CA THR A 456 18.84 71.11 -1.73
C THR A 456 19.46 72.24 -2.54
N LEU A 457 20.75 72.12 -2.89
CA LEU A 457 21.41 73.08 -3.77
C LEU A 457 20.85 73.04 -5.20
N PHE A 458 20.54 71.86 -5.73
CA PHE A 458 19.94 71.71 -7.05
C PHE A 458 18.57 72.41 -7.12
N ASN A 459 17.72 72.21 -6.10
CA ASN A 459 16.40 72.86 -6.02
C ASN A 459 16.54 74.39 -5.91
N ALA A 460 17.47 74.87 -5.07
CA ALA A 460 17.76 76.30 -4.95
C ALA A 460 18.27 76.92 -6.27
N MET A 461 19.12 76.22 -7.02
CA MET A 461 19.61 76.66 -8.34
C MET A 461 18.54 76.57 -9.43
N ALA A 462 17.68 75.56 -9.40
CA ALA A 462 16.55 75.43 -10.32
C ALA A 462 15.53 76.55 -10.12
N ARG A 463 15.32 77.00 -8.88
CA ARG A 463 14.44 78.11 -8.52
C ARG A 463 15.05 79.48 -8.83
N GLY A 464 16.32 79.69 -8.45
CA GLY A 464 17.01 80.98 -8.51
C GLY A 464 17.76 81.28 -9.81
N GLY A 465 17.92 80.29 -10.70
CA GLY A 465 18.74 80.39 -11.90
C GLY A 465 20.24 80.14 -11.63
N ILE A 466 21.00 79.90 -12.71
CA ILE A 466 22.44 79.61 -12.63
C ILE A 466 23.20 80.92 -12.42
N GLY A 467 23.41 81.30 -11.17
CA GLY A 467 24.17 82.49 -10.77
C GLY A 467 24.62 82.43 -9.32
N THR A 468 25.75 83.08 -9.02
CA THR A 468 26.23 83.27 -7.64
C THR A 468 25.90 84.69 -7.17
N PRO A 469 25.42 84.88 -5.92
CA PRO A 469 25.23 83.88 -4.86
C PRO A 469 23.90 83.10 -4.97
N VAL A 470 23.94 81.80 -4.61
CA VAL A 470 22.75 80.94 -4.52
C VAL A 470 22.01 81.24 -3.21
N VAL A 471 20.75 81.67 -3.30
CA VAL A 471 19.89 81.96 -2.14
C VAL A 471 19.02 80.73 -1.85
N ILE A 472 19.27 80.05 -0.73
CA ILE A 472 18.52 78.84 -0.31
C ILE A 472 17.32 79.25 0.56
N GLY A 473 16.13 78.79 0.21
CA GLY A 473 14.88 78.99 0.95
C GLY A 473 14.40 77.71 1.66
N PRO A 474 13.45 77.80 2.60
CA PRO A 474 12.86 76.64 3.28
C PRO A 474 12.28 75.58 2.34
N GLU A 475 11.72 76.02 1.21
CA GLU A 475 11.14 75.16 0.17
C GLU A 475 12.19 74.34 -0.62
N ASP A 476 13.46 74.71 -0.55
CA ASP A 476 14.52 74.02 -1.28
C ASP A 476 15.07 72.82 -0.50
N PHE A 477 14.82 72.72 0.81
CA PHE A 477 15.37 71.65 1.65
C PHE A 477 14.75 70.29 1.29
N GLU A 478 15.62 69.36 0.92
CA GLU A 478 15.30 67.94 0.88
C GLU A 478 16.04 67.19 2.00
N VAL A 479 15.33 66.30 2.68
CA VAL A 479 15.89 65.40 3.70
C VAL A 479 15.96 63.98 3.17
N SER A 480 17.04 63.28 3.51
CA SER A 480 17.16 61.84 3.24
C SER A 480 16.13 61.09 4.09
N ARG A 481 15.35 60.19 3.47
CA ARG A 481 14.52 59.25 4.22
C ARG A 481 15.43 58.31 5.00
N SER A 482 15.10 57.96 6.23
CA SER A 482 15.79 56.91 6.96
C SER A 482 14.94 55.64 6.99
N GLU A 483 15.49 54.51 6.60
CA GLU A 483 14.85 53.21 6.78
C GLU A 483 15.37 52.57 8.07
N GLU A 484 14.47 52.29 9.01
CA GLU A 484 14.79 51.44 10.14
C GLU A 484 14.80 49.97 9.68
N THR A 485 15.93 49.48 9.15
CA THR A 485 16.13 48.02 9.11
C THR A 485 16.57 47.53 10.49
N THR A 486 15.62 47.44 11.43
CA THR A 486 15.88 46.76 12.71
C THR A 486 16.08 45.27 12.44
N THR A 487 17.30 44.78 12.63
CA THR A 487 17.55 43.34 12.70
C THR A 487 16.79 42.75 13.88
N SER A 488 16.22 41.57 13.71
CA SER A 488 15.53 40.86 14.77
C SER A 488 16.12 39.47 14.96
N SER A 489 16.29 39.09 16.23
CA SER A 489 16.64 37.73 16.62
C SER A 489 15.44 37.11 17.30
N THR A 490 14.88 36.08 16.66
CA THR A 490 13.67 35.39 17.11
C THR A 490 14.02 33.95 17.50
N VAL A 491 13.53 33.51 18.67
CA VAL A 491 13.55 32.09 19.06
C VAL A 491 12.12 31.57 19.04
N LEU A 492 11.87 30.54 18.24
CA LEU A 492 10.61 29.82 18.19
C LEU A 492 10.68 28.61 19.14
N LEU A 493 9.89 28.65 20.22
CA LEU A 493 9.68 27.55 21.14
C LEU A 493 8.48 26.73 20.67
N LEU A 494 8.74 25.48 20.27
CA LEU A 494 7.74 24.52 19.83
C LEU A 494 7.48 23.50 20.93
N ASP A 495 6.26 23.49 21.45
CA ASP A 495 5.81 22.43 22.34
C ASP A 495 5.64 21.12 21.55
N MET A 496 6.39 20.11 21.98
CA MET A 496 6.41 18.76 21.40
C MET A 496 5.85 17.72 22.37
N SER A 497 5.08 18.16 23.37
CA SER A 497 4.44 17.28 24.35
C SER A 497 3.37 16.38 23.72
N ARG A 498 3.00 15.33 24.44
CA ARG A 498 2.00 14.35 23.97
C ARG A 498 0.60 14.96 23.79
N SER A 499 0.24 16.01 24.55
CA SER A 499 -1.04 16.71 24.36
C SER A 499 -1.14 17.32 22.97
N MET A 500 -0.06 17.95 22.50
CA MET A 500 0.02 18.52 21.16
C MET A 500 -0.20 17.48 20.06
N LEU A 501 0.31 16.26 20.25
CA LEU A 501 0.11 15.15 19.31
C LEU A 501 -1.35 14.66 19.31
N LEU A 502 -1.92 14.40 20.49
CA LEU A 502 -3.28 13.88 20.63
C LEU A 502 -4.35 14.82 20.04
N ARG A 503 -4.05 16.12 19.97
CA ARG A 503 -4.95 17.15 19.41
C ARG A 503 -4.67 17.49 17.94
N GLY A 504 -3.68 16.84 17.30
CA GLY A 504 -3.28 17.15 15.92
C GLY A 504 -2.53 18.47 15.74
N CYS A 505 -2.28 19.21 16.82
CA CYS A 505 -1.64 20.52 16.85
C CYS A 505 -0.15 20.51 16.47
N SER A 506 0.53 19.38 16.67
CA SER A 506 1.97 19.23 16.39
C SER A 506 2.30 19.47 14.91
N SER A 507 1.46 19.00 14.00
CA SER A 507 1.62 19.17 12.55
C SER A 507 1.54 20.66 12.15
N ALA A 508 0.55 21.38 12.69
CA ALA A 508 0.39 22.81 12.48
C ALA A 508 1.60 23.59 12.99
N ALA A 509 2.08 23.30 14.20
CA ALA A 509 3.24 23.95 14.79
C ALA A 509 4.52 23.75 13.94
N LYS A 510 4.76 22.54 13.41
CA LYS A 510 5.86 22.27 12.47
C LYS A 510 5.70 23.04 11.16
N LYS A 511 4.51 23.10 10.57
CA LYS A 511 4.22 23.90 9.36
C LYS A 511 4.57 25.37 9.57
N VAL A 512 4.15 25.95 10.69
CA VAL A 512 4.46 27.34 11.07
C VAL A 512 5.97 27.54 11.20
N ALA A 513 6.66 26.63 11.88
CA ALA A 513 8.11 26.73 12.06
C ALA A 513 8.87 26.72 10.74
N MET A 514 8.49 25.82 9.83
CA MET A 514 9.08 25.72 8.49
C MET A 514 8.75 26.93 7.61
N ALA A 515 7.49 27.40 7.66
CA ALA A 515 7.06 28.58 6.93
C ALA A 515 7.80 29.84 7.41
N LEU A 516 7.91 30.05 8.73
CA LEU A 516 8.62 31.17 9.33
C LEU A 516 10.11 31.12 9.01
N HIS A 517 10.74 29.94 9.10
CA HIS A 517 12.12 29.74 8.69
C HIS A 517 12.34 30.12 7.22
N THR A 518 11.47 29.65 6.33
CA THR A 518 11.51 29.94 4.90
C THR A 518 11.31 31.43 4.62
N LEU A 519 10.32 32.06 5.27
CA LEU A 519 10.04 33.50 5.13
C LEU A 519 11.25 34.34 5.54
N ILE A 520 11.85 34.04 6.70
CA ILE A 520 13.00 34.78 7.21
C ILE A 520 14.19 34.62 6.27
N HIS A 521 14.49 33.40 5.85
CA HIS A 521 15.65 33.14 4.99
C HIS A 521 15.51 33.74 3.59
N THR A 522 14.28 33.86 3.06
CA THR A 522 14.01 34.37 1.71
C THR A 522 13.77 35.87 1.66
N LYS A 523 12.99 36.44 2.59
CA LYS A 523 12.59 37.86 2.60
C LYS A 523 13.40 38.72 3.57
N TYR A 524 13.88 38.16 4.68
CA TYR A 524 14.56 38.90 5.75
C TYR A 524 15.91 38.27 6.13
N PRO A 525 16.87 38.15 5.19
CA PRO A 525 18.10 37.36 5.40
C PRO A 525 19.04 37.91 6.49
N ARG A 526 18.82 39.14 6.96
CA ARG A 526 19.56 39.74 8.09
C ARG A 526 19.01 39.34 9.46
N ASP A 527 17.81 38.76 9.50
CA ASP A 527 17.19 38.28 10.74
C ASP A 527 17.67 36.86 11.07
N ARG A 528 17.66 36.54 12.37
CA ARG A 528 18.07 35.23 12.87
C ARG A 528 16.88 34.52 13.48
N LEU A 529 16.64 33.28 13.06
CA LEU A 529 15.67 32.38 13.66
C LEU A 529 16.39 31.20 14.31
N PHE A 530 16.08 30.94 15.58
CA PHE A 530 16.43 29.69 16.23
C PHE A 530 15.15 28.93 16.58
N VAL A 531 15.15 27.62 16.40
CA VAL A 531 14.01 26.76 16.77
C VAL A 531 14.42 25.88 17.94
N VAL A 532 13.59 25.81 18.97
CA VAL A 532 13.82 24.99 20.16
C VAL A 532 12.55 24.17 20.40
N GLY A 533 12.67 22.85 20.31
CA GLY A 533 11.61 21.92 20.68
C GLY A 533 11.70 21.62 22.16
N PHE A 534 10.57 21.60 22.86
CA PHE A 534 10.53 21.26 24.28
C PHE A 534 9.38 20.31 24.62
N ALA A 535 9.69 19.35 25.48
CA ALA A 535 8.74 18.50 26.17
C ALA A 535 9.27 18.27 27.60
N TYR A 536 9.65 17.05 27.98
CA TYR A 536 10.35 16.80 29.25
C TYR A 536 11.71 17.56 29.34
N TYR A 537 12.45 17.60 28.23
CA TYR A 537 13.64 18.44 28.05
C TYR A 537 13.44 19.40 26.86
N ALA A 538 14.19 20.50 26.86
CA ALA A 538 14.26 21.42 25.73
C ALA A 538 15.57 21.22 24.95
N ARG A 539 15.51 21.25 23.62
CA ARG A 539 16.65 21.07 22.72
C ARG A 539 16.55 22.01 21.52
N GLN A 540 17.69 22.54 21.09
CA GLN A 540 17.76 23.30 19.84
C GLN A 540 17.57 22.35 18.65
N LEU A 541 16.66 22.70 17.76
CA LEU A 541 16.35 21.95 16.55
C LEU A 541 17.06 22.60 15.36
N LYS A 542 17.59 21.76 14.47
CA LYS A 542 18.07 22.20 13.17
C LYS A 542 16.86 22.37 12.23
N PRO A 543 16.82 23.40 11.38
CA PRO A 543 15.70 23.58 10.45
C PRO A 543 15.43 22.36 9.56
N GLU A 544 16.49 21.66 9.15
CA GLU A 544 16.42 20.50 8.25
C GLU A 544 15.76 19.29 8.92
N SER A 545 15.83 19.17 10.24
CA SER A 545 15.23 18.06 10.97
C SER A 545 13.76 18.28 11.31
N ILE A 546 13.25 19.53 11.25
CA ILE A 546 11.87 19.86 11.66
C ILE A 546 10.80 18.94 11.04
N PRO A 547 10.84 18.62 9.72
CA PRO A 547 9.84 17.75 9.11
C PRO A 547 9.87 16.33 9.66
N THR A 548 11.07 15.78 9.89
CA THR A 548 11.30 14.38 10.31
C THR A 548 11.31 14.19 11.82
N LEU A 549 11.09 15.25 12.62
CA LEU A 549 11.01 15.12 14.07
C LEU A 549 9.85 14.22 14.46
N SER A 550 10.17 13.03 14.97
CA SER A 550 9.16 12.12 15.48
C SER A 550 8.54 12.71 16.76
N PRO A 551 7.20 12.81 16.84
CA PRO A 551 6.53 13.21 18.08
C PRO A 551 6.83 12.29 19.26
N TYR A 552 7.28 11.06 18.98
CA TYR A 552 7.56 10.02 19.97
C TYR A 552 8.94 10.12 20.61
N GLU A 553 9.86 10.94 20.06
CA GLU A 553 11.18 11.19 20.66
C GLU A 553 11.11 12.05 21.94
N PHE A 554 9.95 12.66 22.19
CA PHE A 554 9.74 13.58 23.30
C PHE A 554 8.92 12.93 24.42
N GLU A 555 9.56 12.77 25.59
CA GLU A 555 8.96 12.24 26.81
C GLU A 555 7.84 13.13 27.35
N TYR A 556 7.02 12.59 28.26
CA TYR A 556 5.88 13.30 28.86
C TYR A 556 6.28 14.60 29.55
N GLY A 557 5.54 15.69 29.30
CA GLY A 557 5.59 16.93 30.07
C GLY A 557 5.96 18.16 29.26
N THR A 558 5.76 19.33 29.87
CA THR A 558 5.89 20.64 29.21
C THR A 558 6.89 21.49 30.01
N ASN A 559 8.18 21.40 29.65
CA ASN A 559 9.27 22.09 30.35
C ASN A 559 9.57 23.46 29.74
N LEU A 560 8.60 24.37 29.85
CA LEU A 560 8.71 25.73 29.32
C LEU A 560 9.87 26.51 29.98
N GLN A 561 10.14 26.27 31.26
CA GLN A 561 11.27 26.90 31.95
C GLN A 561 12.61 26.58 31.27
N HIS A 562 12.87 25.30 30.97
CA HIS A 562 14.12 24.91 30.32
C HIS A 562 14.22 25.49 28.90
N ALA A 563 13.12 25.54 28.16
CA ALA A 563 13.05 26.16 26.84
C ALA A 563 13.40 27.65 26.90
N LEU A 564 12.89 28.39 27.89
CA LEU A 564 13.21 29.80 28.11
C LEU A 564 14.68 30.03 28.49
N ILE A 565 15.28 29.13 29.29
CA ILE A 565 16.71 29.18 29.62
C ILE A 565 17.57 29.09 28.35
N ILE A 566 17.27 28.11 27.49
CA ILE A 566 18.00 27.92 26.22
C ILE A 566 17.77 29.11 25.29
N ALA A 567 16.52 29.57 25.14
CA ALA A 567 16.19 30.74 24.32
C ALA A 567 16.95 31.98 24.75
N ARG A 568 17.01 32.26 26.05
CA ARG A 568 17.76 33.37 26.62
C ARG A 568 19.26 33.26 26.31
N GLN A 569 19.85 32.08 26.43
CA GLN A 569 21.25 31.86 26.08
C GLN A 569 21.52 32.09 24.58
N LEU A 570 20.62 31.63 23.69
CA LEU A 570 20.74 31.83 22.25
C LEU A 570 20.61 33.31 21.86
N LEU A 571 19.64 34.02 22.44
CA LEU A 571 19.42 35.45 22.23
C LEU A 571 20.50 36.33 22.89
N GLY A 572 21.12 35.85 23.96
CA GLY A 572 22.25 36.50 24.62
C GLY A 572 23.49 36.58 23.72
N ARG A 573 23.68 35.61 22.82
CA ARG A 573 24.79 35.58 21.85
C ARG A 573 24.59 36.55 20.68
N SER A 574 23.37 37.05 20.47
CA SER A 574 23.06 37.94 19.36
C SER A 574 23.32 39.40 19.76
N ILE A 575 24.19 40.08 19.00
CA ILE A 575 24.63 41.47 19.22
C ILE A 575 23.74 42.39 18.39
N GLY A 576 23.01 43.28 19.07
CA GLY A 576 22.12 44.26 18.42
C GLY A 576 20.79 43.68 17.92
N GLY A 577 19.77 44.54 17.81
CA GLY A 577 18.45 44.20 17.26
C GLY A 577 17.38 43.81 18.30
N ASN A 578 16.13 43.70 17.82
CA ASN A 578 14.98 43.32 18.63
C ASN A 578 15.03 41.83 18.96
N LYS A 579 14.99 41.49 20.26
CA LYS A 579 15.03 40.10 20.76
C LYS A 579 13.63 39.61 21.10
N GLU A 580 13.25 38.50 20.51
CA GLU A 580 11.90 37.95 20.66
C GLU A 580 11.92 36.44 20.86
N ILE A 581 11.00 35.96 21.71
CA ILE A 581 10.65 34.56 21.86
C ILE A 581 9.19 34.40 21.42
N VAL A 582 8.93 33.47 20.51
CA VAL A 582 7.58 33.06 20.12
C VAL A 582 7.35 31.67 20.71
N VAL A 583 6.33 31.51 21.54
CA VAL A 583 5.98 30.24 22.19
C VAL A 583 4.70 29.70 21.58
N ILE A 584 4.74 28.47 21.08
CA ILE A 584 3.56 27.73 20.62
C ILE A 584 3.36 26.55 21.58
N THR A 585 2.24 26.52 22.30
CA THR A 585 1.95 25.49 23.31
C THR A 585 0.44 25.29 23.50
N ASP A 586 0.06 24.07 23.88
CA ASP A 586 -1.29 23.71 24.31
C ASP A 586 -1.39 23.41 25.82
N GLY A 587 -0.27 23.40 26.54
CA GLY A 587 -0.19 22.85 27.88
C GLY A 587 0.41 23.81 28.92
N GLU A 588 0.02 23.61 30.18
CA GLU A 588 0.63 24.28 31.32
C GLU A 588 2.04 23.73 31.59
N PRO A 589 2.93 24.50 32.23
CA PRO A 589 4.26 24.00 32.56
C PRO A 589 4.15 22.90 33.63
N THR A 590 4.29 21.64 33.23
CA THR A 590 4.25 20.47 34.13
C THR A 590 5.64 20.00 34.56
N ALA A 591 6.71 20.58 34.01
CA ALA A 591 8.09 20.22 34.31
C ALA A 591 8.97 21.46 34.50
N HIS A 592 9.95 21.35 35.40
CA HIS A 592 10.98 22.36 35.61
C HIS A 592 12.33 21.70 35.93
N VAL A 593 13.42 22.40 35.66
CA VAL A 593 14.78 21.99 36.04
C VAL A 593 15.14 22.61 37.38
N GLU A 594 15.53 21.77 38.33
CA GLU A 594 16.04 22.15 39.65
C GLU A 594 17.30 21.33 39.97
N ASN A 595 18.38 21.98 40.38
CA ASN A 595 19.67 21.34 40.69
C ASN A 595 20.23 20.43 39.57
N GLY A 596 19.90 20.73 38.31
CA GLY A 596 20.35 19.94 37.15
C GLY A 596 19.50 18.69 36.85
N GLN A 597 18.44 18.44 37.63
CA GLN A 597 17.47 17.39 37.36
C GLN A 597 16.11 17.98 36.95
N VAL A 598 15.36 17.25 36.12
CA VAL A 598 13.99 17.62 35.75
C VAL A 598 13.05 17.04 36.79
N GLU A 599 12.24 17.89 37.39
CA GLU A 599 11.08 17.48 38.20
C GLU A 599 9.83 17.60 37.34
N PHE A 600 9.04 16.53 37.29
CA PHE A 600 7.75 16.50 36.58
C PHE A 600 6.61 16.25 37.57
N ALA A 601 5.52 17.00 37.40
CA ALA A 601 4.31 16.86 38.19
C ALA A 601 3.05 17.20 37.35
N TYR A 602 2.05 16.32 37.41
CA TYR A 602 0.73 16.56 36.85
C TYR A 602 -0.36 16.23 37.89
N PRO A 603 -1.21 17.19 38.31
CA PRO A 603 -1.25 18.60 37.92
C PRO A 603 0.04 19.38 38.27
N PRO A 604 0.31 20.53 37.62
CA PRO A 604 1.53 21.30 37.85
C PRO A 604 1.60 21.84 39.28
N THR A 605 2.78 21.78 39.89
CA THR A 605 2.97 22.32 41.25
C THR A 605 3.17 23.83 41.22
N LEU A 606 2.85 24.51 42.34
CA LEU A 606 3.17 25.93 42.52
C LEU A 606 4.66 26.23 42.30
N ARG A 607 5.53 25.29 42.65
CA ARG A 607 6.99 25.40 42.46
C ARG A 607 7.35 25.43 40.96
N THR A 608 6.77 24.55 40.15
CA THR A 608 6.98 24.49 38.69
C THR A 608 6.56 25.80 38.00
N VAL A 609 5.38 26.32 38.38
CA VAL A 609 4.88 27.61 37.89
C VAL A 609 5.80 28.76 38.30
N GLN A 610 6.20 28.84 39.57
CA GLN A 610 7.09 29.89 40.07
C GLN A 610 8.47 29.85 39.39
N SER A 611 9.05 28.67 39.20
CA SER A 611 10.34 28.49 38.49
C SER A 611 10.26 29.00 37.06
N THR A 612 9.16 28.70 36.35
CA THR A 612 8.91 29.19 34.99
C THR A 612 8.77 30.71 34.96
N LEU A 613 7.94 31.30 35.83
CA LEU A 613 7.75 32.75 35.91
C LEU A 613 9.02 33.51 36.32
N ARG A 614 9.89 32.91 37.14
CA ARG A 614 11.22 33.48 37.46
C ARG A 614 12.09 33.61 36.21
N GLU A 615 12.06 32.62 35.31
CA GLU A 615 12.80 32.69 34.06
C GLU A 615 12.20 33.70 33.08
N VAL A 616 10.86 33.82 33.01
CA VAL A 616 10.17 34.90 32.28
C VAL A 616 10.64 36.27 32.77
N GLY A 617 10.72 36.46 34.09
CA GLY A 617 11.24 37.70 34.69
C GLY A 617 12.72 37.97 34.40
N ARG A 618 13.53 36.94 34.14
CA ARG A 618 14.92 37.10 33.67
C ARG A 618 14.97 37.54 32.21
N CYS A 619 14.19 36.89 31.34
CA CYS A 619 14.07 37.26 29.92
C CYS A 619 13.63 38.73 29.78
N THR A 620 12.66 39.15 30.59
CA THR A 620 12.15 40.54 30.61
C THR A 620 13.24 41.55 30.98
N ARG A 621 14.06 41.26 31.99
CA ARG A 621 15.18 42.12 32.41
C ARG A 621 16.26 42.26 31.34
N GLU A 622 16.38 41.28 30.45
CA GLU A 622 17.32 41.29 29.32
C GLU A 622 16.70 41.90 28.05
N GLY A 623 15.50 42.48 28.15
CA GLY A 623 14.81 43.13 27.03
C GLY A 623 14.25 42.16 25.98
N ILE A 624 14.05 40.89 26.35
CA ILE A 624 13.50 39.86 25.46
C ILE A 624 11.97 39.87 25.60
N VAL A 625 11.26 40.07 24.49
CA VAL A 625 9.79 40.03 24.43
C VAL A 625 9.32 38.60 24.15
N ILE A 626 8.31 38.13 24.86
CA ILE A 626 7.75 36.77 24.77
C ILE A 626 6.32 36.88 24.24
N ASN A 627 6.08 36.44 23.01
CA ASN A 627 4.73 36.28 22.47
C ASN A 627 4.31 34.81 22.60
N THR A 628 3.08 34.56 23.04
CA THR A 628 2.58 33.20 23.28
C THR A 628 1.33 32.94 22.47
N PHE A 629 1.35 31.87 21.69
CA PHE A 629 0.26 31.37 20.87
C PHE A 629 -0.26 30.09 21.52
N MET A 630 -1.48 30.16 22.00
CA MET A 630 -2.13 29.10 22.74
C MET A 630 -3.15 28.38 21.87
N LEU A 631 -3.07 27.05 21.87
CA LEU A 631 -4.00 26.19 21.13
C LEU A 631 -5.14 25.65 22.00
N GLU A 632 -5.04 25.76 23.32
CA GLU A 632 -6.07 25.35 24.28
C GLU A 632 -6.55 26.52 25.15
N ARG A 633 -7.85 26.51 25.49
CA ARG A 633 -8.50 27.45 26.40
C ARG A 633 -8.81 26.78 27.75
N SER A 634 -7.79 26.34 28.47
CA SER A 634 -7.95 25.95 29.88
C SER A 634 -7.98 27.23 30.75
N ARG A 635 -8.78 27.20 31.83
CA ARG A 635 -8.87 28.35 32.77
C ARG A 635 -7.53 28.59 33.46
N TYR A 636 -6.87 27.52 33.90
CA TYR A 636 -5.58 27.56 34.59
C TYR A 636 -4.44 28.02 33.67
N LEU A 637 -4.41 27.55 32.42
CA LEU A 637 -3.44 28.00 31.41
C LEU A 637 -3.62 29.48 31.08
N SER A 638 -4.88 29.95 30.99
CA SER A 638 -5.17 31.37 30.75
C SER A 638 -4.68 32.25 31.89
N GLU A 639 -4.91 31.84 33.15
CA GLU A 639 -4.41 32.55 34.34
C GLU A 639 -2.86 32.58 34.36
N PHE A 640 -2.21 31.47 34.00
CA PHE A 640 -0.75 31.40 33.91
C PHE A 640 -0.18 32.34 32.83
N VAL A 641 -0.78 32.33 31.64
CA VAL A 641 -0.31 33.16 30.51
C VAL A 641 -0.60 34.64 30.73
N ASP A 642 -1.69 34.99 31.40
CA ASP A 642 -1.95 36.37 31.84
C ASP A 642 -0.87 36.88 32.80
N LEU A 643 -0.44 36.05 33.76
CA LEU A 643 0.67 36.38 34.65
C LEU A 643 1.98 36.56 33.87
N MET A 644 2.27 35.66 32.94
CA MET A 644 3.45 35.73 32.09
C MET A 644 3.46 37.02 31.23
N SER A 645 2.33 37.35 30.60
CA SER A 645 2.17 38.54 29.76
C SER A 645 2.31 39.83 30.57
N ARG A 646 1.77 39.87 31.80
CA ARG A 646 1.94 41.02 32.71
C ARG A 646 3.40 41.23 33.13
N ILE A 647 4.15 40.16 33.37
CA ILE A 647 5.56 40.24 33.75
C ILE A 647 6.41 40.69 32.56
N ASN A 648 6.23 40.07 31.39
CA ASN A 648 7.10 40.30 30.24
C ASN A 648 6.71 41.52 29.38
N ARG A 649 5.45 41.96 29.45
CA ARG A 649 4.83 42.92 28.52
C ARG A 649 4.71 42.39 27.08
N GLY A 650 4.77 41.07 26.92
CA GLY A 650 4.48 40.38 25.67
C GLY A 650 2.98 40.17 25.47
N ARG A 651 2.61 39.57 24.33
CA ARG A 651 1.21 39.33 23.95
C ARG A 651 0.86 37.84 24.00
N ALA A 652 -0.38 37.56 24.37
CA ALA A 652 -0.96 36.23 24.31
C ALA A 652 -2.05 36.20 23.24
N PHE A 653 -2.02 35.17 22.39
CA PHE A 653 -2.99 34.93 21.33
C PHE A 653 -3.64 33.57 21.54
N TYR A 654 -4.97 33.51 21.46
CA TYR A 654 -5.73 32.28 21.49
C TYR A 654 -6.12 31.92 20.07
N VAL A 655 -5.60 30.81 19.56
CA VAL A 655 -5.72 30.46 18.14
C VAL A 655 -6.16 29.01 18.00
N GLU A 656 -6.99 28.75 17.00
CA GLU A 656 -7.31 27.37 16.59
C GLU A 656 -6.12 26.79 15.80
N PRO A 657 -5.83 25.48 15.90
CA PRO A 657 -4.69 24.86 15.23
C PRO A 657 -4.62 25.15 13.73
N GLU A 658 -5.77 25.23 13.07
CA GLU A 658 -5.92 25.50 11.64
C GLU A 658 -5.46 26.91 11.25
N HIS A 659 -5.62 27.88 12.15
CA HIS A 659 -5.31 29.30 11.93
C HIS A 659 -3.97 29.73 12.51
N LEU A 660 -3.28 28.87 13.27
CA LEU A 660 -2.02 29.20 13.95
C LEU A 660 -0.98 29.89 13.03
N GLY A 661 -0.82 29.39 11.81
CA GLY A 661 0.15 29.91 10.86
C GLY A 661 -0.12 31.35 10.44
N GLU A 662 -1.37 31.70 10.27
CA GLU A 662 -1.78 33.03 9.79
C GLU A 662 -1.43 34.09 10.83
N TYR A 663 -1.81 33.85 12.09
CA TYR A 663 -1.54 34.79 13.18
C TYR A 663 -0.04 34.98 13.43
N VAL A 664 0.75 33.90 13.42
CA VAL A 664 2.20 33.98 13.68
C VAL A 664 2.92 34.72 12.54
N LEU A 665 2.62 34.41 11.28
CA LEU A 665 3.27 35.07 10.14
C LEU A 665 2.84 36.54 10.00
N VAL A 666 1.55 36.84 10.19
CA VAL A 666 1.05 38.22 10.16
C VAL A 666 1.65 39.06 11.28
N ASP A 667 1.75 38.52 12.50
CA ASP A 667 2.38 39.22 13.62
C ASP A 667 3.84 39.58 13.32
N TYR A 668 4.57 38.64 12.71
CA TYR A 668 5.96 38.85 12.31
C TYR A 668 6.09 39.93 11.22
N VAL A 669 5.26 39.88 10.16
CA VAL A 669 5.30 40.84 9.06
C VAL A 669 4.84 42.24 9.48
N ASN A 670 3.80 42.34 10.32
CA ASN A 670 3.27 43.62 10.81
C ASN A 670 4.30 44.38 11.66
N LYS A 671 5.17 43.68 12.39
CA LYS A 671 6.28 44.33 13.10
C LYS A 671 7.31 44.95 12.16
N LYS A 672 7.53 44.37 10.99
CA LYS A 672 8.48 44.86 9.99
C LYS A 672 7.92 45.99 9.12
N THR A 673 6.60 46.05 8.92
CA THR A 673 5.93 47.03 8.06
C THR A 673 5.50 48.32 8.77
N LYS A 674 5.83 48.50 10.05
CA LYS A 674 5.61 49.78 10.75
C LYS A 674 6.48 50.88 10.14
N ARG A 675 5.95 51.52 9.09
CA ARG A 675 6.44 52.79 8.56
C ARG A 675 6.29 53.85 9.64
N VAL A 676 7.42 54.42 10.06
CA VAL A 676 7.42 55.68 10.81
C VAL A 676 7.06 56.76 9.79
N ALA A 677 5.90 57.39 9.98
CA ALA A 677 5.50 58.57 9.21
C ALA A 677 6.29 59.79 9.67
#